data_AF-A0A1D2MAQ4-F1
#
_entry.id   AF-A0A1D2MAQ4-F1
#
_cell.length_a   1.000
_cell.length_b   1.000
_cell.length_c   1.000
_cell.angle_alpha   90.00
_cell.angle_beta   90.00
_cell.angle_gamma   90.00
#
_symmetry.space_group_name_H-M   'P 1'
#
loop_
_entity.id
_entity.type
_entity.pdbx_description
1 polymer ?
#
loop_
_entity_poly.entity_id
_entity_poly.type
_entity_poly.pdbx_seq_one_letter_code
_entity_poly.pdbx_strand_id
1 'polypeptide(L)'
;MSVGKMEDWQKTYITNSRDKLIELTRCDTNVAAKLLSRGILSESDSTRLECIRNENDKTHELYKIVMTKINGYEILIEVLEESKQSGAANILRKGVPPKCDSFPRRNKSKLVKQDSKQKTLDVQNFVEQTIEDCITDYRDKLESILSSQPNLVSDPVLKEKHSKLCEDAMNGLEQKLAQFNGLHMTTLKARLLGDISKAYTELKQKFMTFNLSKNNCLLEYNTEMNAFLVHCTSEEFLQEFHVGCLEQRVNAFLETLRVQDISLTGNSGFCTEEIKRLLENAYQKHKTALAKKLSEDDKLDNHTISSVLDKYHEEMKVQFGNQLHLRDNQVQETHNNACILAISRCANKRPESQKQELRQMLDKYLRIYQQKNEMSGSQSDPAIGIDLGTVNCCVAVYWNGKVQIVTNQSGNKSTPSYVAYDGEGNVEAVGHAAKRNAFENPETTIYDSKRVIGRSIDDKVVVKDRKTWPFTLVDDDNEEGCPKYQVHDKLLRPEDVSAELLIECRSQAEAFLNCRVKKAVITVPAYFNDDQKRATLNAGKIADLEVLTIINEPTAAGIAYGWDILCDRPKMVLIFDLGGGTFDVAIINIDSHNINVIAFDGDTHLGGDDVDIKLMQHCADEFKASTNIDLFARAECPIASAEERLSAKRSLQRLHDACETCKKELSFYPTQTVIVDAIANGKNLRIKVTRQTLDDNCSDLYKRMLTIVDRLMKKAQNSKYPTQGEELFYTSRDDQDSGQIRVYQGDGKMANENYFIGSYIYKGIPRGKKGTQSIRVIMKINSMGTLDVEVVCESTKKSECVQLGAVPFVGNSRKVLEVRKTKSREPQIPE
;
A
#
# COMPACT_ATOMS: atom_id res chain seq x y z
N MET A 1 -27.48 -14.17 5.41
CA MET A 1 -27.27 -12.75 5.05
C MET A 1 -25.79 -12.44 5.26
N SER A 2 -25.13 -11.77 4.31
CA SER A 2 -23.67 -11.56 4.25
C SER A 2 -23.16 -10.48 5.21
N VAL A 3 -21.90 -10.65 5.64
CA VAL A 3 -21.13 -9.85 6.62
C VAL A 3 -21.10 -8.33 6.33
N GLY A 4 -21.31 -7.91 5.08
CA GLY A 4 -21.38 -6.49 4.69
C GLY A 4 -22.63 -5.71 5.18
N LYS A 5 -23.65 -6.39 5.74
CA LYS A 5 -24.80 -5.69 6.37
C LYS A 5 -24.64 -5.48 7.89
N MET A 6 -23.59 -6.00 8.51
CA MET A 6 -23.38 -5.91 9.96
C MET A 6 -22.62 -4.64 10.38
N GLU A 7 -21.71 -4.15 9.54
CA GLU A 7 -20.95 -2.91 9.81
C GLU A 7 -21.80 -1.63 9.61
N ASP A 8 -22.68 -1.61 8.60
CA ASP A 8 -23.65 -0.54 8.43
C ASP A 8 -24.73 -0.55 9.54
N TRP A 9 -25.12 -1.74 10.02
CA TRP A 9 -26.01 -1.86 11.17
C TRP A 9 -25.36 -1.36 12.47
N GLN A 10 -24.07 -1.69 12.72
CA GLN A 10 -23.33 -1.18 13.88
C GLN A 10 -23.14 0.34 13.85
N LYS A 11 -22.79 0.94 12.70
CA LYS A 11 -22.62 2.40 12.61
C LYS A 11 -23.93 3.16 12.78
N THR A 12 -25.03 2.71 12.19
CA THR A 12 -26.35 3.35 12.36
C THR A 12 -26.92 3.14 13.78
N TYR A 13 -26.60 2.03 14.45
CA TYR A 13 -27.05 1.75 15.82
C TYR A 13 -26.26 2.52 16.89
N ILE A 14 -24.95 2.70 16.70
CA ILE A 14 -24.09 3.47 17.63
C ILE A 14 -24.50 4.96 17.66
N THR A 15 -24.79 5.55 16.49
CA THR A 15 -25.25 6.95 16.41
C THR A 15 -26.64 7.12 17.03
N ASN A 16 -27.59 6.21 16.75
CA ASN A 16 -28.92 6.24 17.35
C ASN A 16 -28.94 5.97 18.88
N SER A 17 -27.95 5.24 19.41
CA SER A 17 -27.85 4.94 20.84
C SER A 17 -27.26 6.11 21.63
N ARG A 18 -26.31 6.84 21.03
CA ARG A 18 -25.76 8.08 21.60
C ARG A 18 -26.84 9.15 21.76
N ASP A 19 -27.64 9.39 20.72
CA ASP A 19 -28.66 10.43 20.74
C ASP A 19 -29.83 10.08 21.68
N LYS A 20 -30.21 8.80 21.79
CA LYS A 20 -31.20 8.32 22.78
C LYS A 20 -30.71 8.40 24.22
N LEU A 21 -29.42 8.17 24.49
CA LEU A 21 -28.86 8.31 25.85
C LEU A 21 -28.84 9.79 26.28
N ILE A 22 -28.58 10.70 25.34
CA ILE A 22 -28.65 12.15 25.54
C ILE A 22 -30.10 12.59 25.83
N GLU A 23 -31.09 11.99 25.17
CA GLU A 23 -32.51 12.27 25.40
C GLU A 23 -33.00 11.76 26.78
N LEU A 24 -32.58 10.56 27.19
CA LEU A 24 -32.98 9.95 28.48
C LEU A 24 -32.31 10.58 29.71
N THR A 25 -31.04 10.99 29.60
CA THR A 25 -30.34 11.69 30.69
C THR A 25 -30.89 13.10 30.94
N ARG A 26 -31.61 13.67 29.98
CA ARG A 26 -32.37 14.93 30.14
C ARG A 26 -33.76 14.74 30.71
N CYS A 27 -34.34 13.53 30.69
CA CYS A 27 -35.75 13.29 30.97
C CYS A 27 -36.08 12.46 32.21
N ASP A 28 -35.15 11.75 32.86
CA ASP A 28 -35.47 10.95 34.05
C ASP A 28 -34.34 10.89 35.10
N THR A 29 -34.61 11.43 36.30
CA THR A 29 -33.66 11.44 37.42
C THR A 29 -33.41 10.05 38.03
N ASN A 30 -34.16 9.02 37.64
CA ASN A 30 -34.11 7.70 38.28
C ASN A 30 -33.16 6.68 37.62
N VAL A 31 -32.51 7.01 36.49
CA VAL A 31 -31.63 6.07 35.78
C VAL A 31 -30.33 5.83 36.56
N ALA A 32 -29.71 6.87 37.11
CA ALA A 32 -28.51 6.75 37.94
C ALA A 32 -28.77 5.92 39.21
N ALA A 33 -29.91 6.14 39.87
CA ALA A 33 -30.31 5.40 41.07
C ALA A 33 -30.53 3.90 40.81
N LYS A 34 -31.08 3.53 39.63
CA LYS A 34 -31.23 2.13 39.22
C LYS A 34 -29.89 1.45 38.89
N LEU A 35 -28.93 2.20 38.35
CA LEU A 35 -27.58 1.68 38.08
C LEU A 35 -26.76 1.51 39.37
N LEU A 36 -26.98 2.38 40.37
CA LEU A 36 -26.46 2.24 41.73
C LEU A 36 -27.05 1.04 42.46
N SER A 37 -28.37 0.85 42.41
CA SER A 37 -29.03 -0.27 43.11
C SER A 37 -28.64 -1.64 42.54
N ARG A 38 -28.18 -1.69 41.28
CA ARG A 38 -27.59 -2.89 40.66
C ARG A 38 -26.07 -3.00 40.85
N GLY A 39 -25.45 -2.09 41.60
CA GLY A 39 -24.02 -2.13 41.94
C GLY A 39 -23.08 -1.83 40.76
N ILE A 40 -23.59 -1.30 39.66
CA ILE A 40 -22.81 -0.96 38.44
C ILE A 40 -22.05 0.35 38.63
N LEU A 41 -22.61 1.27 39.43
CA LEU A 41 -21.97 2.49 39.89
C LEU A 41 -21.71 2.39 41.40
N SER A 42 -20.59 2.91 41.90
CA SER A 42 -20.32 3.01 43.34
C SER A 42 -20.96 4.27 43.94
N GLU A 43 -21.13 4.32 45.27
CA GLU A 43 -21.60 5.54 45.96
C GLU A 43 -20.72 6.76 45.67
N SER A 44 -19.40 6.57 45.53
CA SER A 44 -18.46 7.62 45.12
C SER A 44 -18.68 8.13 43.68
N ASP A 45 -19.18 7.27 42.78
CA ASP A 45 -19.56 7.64 41.42
C ASP A 45 -20.91 8.38 41.41
N SER A 46 -21.83 8.05 42.33
CA SER A 46 -23.09 8.79 42.55
C SER A 46 -22.83 10.24 42.95
N THR A 47 -21.92 10.47 43.89
CA THR A 47 -21.56 11.82 44.35
C THR A 47 -20.91 12.64 43.23
N ARG A 48 -20.10 11.98 42.37
CA ARG A 48 -19.52 12.60 41.16
C ARG A 48 -20.59 12.97 40.11
N LEU A 49 -21.65 12.17 39.98
CA LEU A 49 -22.77 12.43 39.09
C LEU A 49 -23.66 13.58 39.57
N GLU A 50 -23.84 13.76 40.88
CA GLU A 50 -24.51 14.93 41.45
C GLU A 50 -23.71 16.23 41.23
N CYS A 51 -22.37 16.18 41.26
CA CYS A 51 -21.52 17.33 40.93
C CYS A 51 -21.55 17.73 39.44
N ILE A 52 -21.81 16.78 38.52
CA ILE A 52 -21.87 17.04 37.06
C ILE A 52 -23.22 17.66 36.65
N ARG A 53 -24.24 17.59 37.50
CA ARG A 53 -25.62 18.02 37.21
C ARG A 53 -25.80 19.55 37.12
N ASN A 54 -24.78 20.34 37.48
CA ASN A 54 -24.85 21.80 37.56
C ASN A 54 -24.04 22.57 36.50
N GLU A 55 -23.44 21.92 35.50
CA GLU A 55 -22.72 22.62 34.41
C GLU A 55 -23.03 22.00 33.03
N ASN A 56 -23.30 22.87 32.05
CA ASN A 56 -24.03 22.55 30.82
C ASN A 56 -23.30 21.73 29.73
N ASP A 57 -22.11 21.16 29.97
CA ASP A 57 -21.37 20.53 28.86
C ASP A 57 -20.42 19.38 29.23
N LYS A 58 -20.90 18.31 29.87
CA LYS A 58 -20.13 17.04 30.00
C LYS A 58 -20.97 15.74 29.93
N THR A 59 -21.88 15.64 28.96
CA THR A 59 -22.57 14.36 28.64
C THR A 59 -21.60 13.29 28.11
N HIS A 60 -20.45 13.71 27.59
CA HIS A 60 -19.42 12.83 27.03
C HIS A 60 -18.61 12.06 28.09
N GLU A 61 -18.44 12.62 29.29
CA GLU A 61 -17.78 11.97 30.43
C GLU A 61 -18.67 10.86 31.03
N LEU A 62 -19.98 11.15 31.19
CA LEU A 62 -20.97 10.17 31.63
C LEU A 62 -21.01 8.94 30.72
N TYR A 63 -21.05 9.18 29.41
CA TYR A 63 -21.02 8.12 28.39
C TYR A 63 -19.74 7.28 28.48
N LYS A 64 -18.58 7.93 28.66
CA LYS A 64 -17.30 7.23 28.80
C LYS A 64 -17.24 6.35 30.05
N ILE A 65 -17.72 6.82 31.20
CA ILE A 65 -17.75 6.05 32.46
C ILE A 65 -18.67 4.84 32.33
N VAL A 66 -19.88 5.00 31.78
CA VAL A 66 -20.84 3.91 31.58
C VAL A 66 -20.31 2.88 30.57
N MET A 67 -19.72 3.34 29.47
CA MET A 67 -19.16 2.46 28.42
C MET A 67 -17.89 1.72 28.85
N THR A 68 -17.09 2.27 29.78
CA THR A 68 -15.90 1.56 30.29
C THR A 68 -16.23 0.54 31.37
N LYS A 69 -17.33 0.72 32.11
CA LYS A 69 -17.74 -0.23 33.17
C LYS A 69 -18.70 -1.32 32.70
N ILE A 70 -19.49 -1.07 31.66
CA ILE A 70 -20.42 -2.07 31.11
C ILE A 70 -19.72 -2.78 29.94
N ASN A 71 -19.15 -3.96 30.20
CA ASN A 71 -18.55 -4.80 29.17
C ASN A 71 -19.66 -5.59 28.43
N GLY A 72 -20.43 -4.91 27.58
CA GLY A 72 -21.49 -5.50 26.74
C GLY A 72 -22.83 -4.75 26.75
N TYR A 73 -23.40 -4.48 25.58
CA TYR A 73 -24.59 -3.63 25.40
C TYR A 73 -25.93 -4.23 25.89
N GLU A 74 -25.96 -5.48 26.35
CA GLU A 74 -27.20 -6.21 26.74
C GLU A 74 -27.84 -5.68 28.04
N ILE A 75 -27.04 -5.39 29.07
CA ILE A 75 -27.56 -4.86 30.36
C ILE A 75 -28.14 -3.44 30.19
N LEU A 76 -27.55 -2.66 29.29
CA LEU A 76 -28.06 -1.32 28.96
C LEU A 76 -29.43 -1.42 28.27
N ILE A 77 -29.62 -2.43 27.41
CA ILE A 77 -30.90 -2.68 26.72
C ILE A 77 -31.99 -3.10 27.73
N GLU A 78 -31.69 -3.99 28.69
CA GLU A 78 -32.65 -4.37 29.76
C GLU A 78 -33.11 -3.17 30.59
N VAL A 79 -32.17 -2.30 31.01
CA VAL A 79 -32.50 -1.09 31.80
C VAL A 79 -33.31 -0.08 30.97
N LEU A 80 -33.07 0.00 29.65
CA LEU A 80 -33.82 0.84 28.71
C LEU A 80 -35.23 0.27 28.40
N GLU A 81 -35.40 -1.04 28.42
CA GLU A 81 -36.71 -1.70 28.25
C GLU A 81 -37.57 -1.61 29.53
N GLU A 82 -36.96 -1.74 30.71
CA GLU A 82 -37.63 -1.55 32.01
C GLU A 82 -38.12 -0.10 32.21
N SER A 83 -37.36 0.90 31.72
CA SER A 83 -37.77 2.30 31.82
C SER A 83 -38.97 2.62 30.90
N LYS A 84 -39.02 2.04 29.69
CA LYS A 84 -40.19 2.11 28.79
C LYS A 84 -41.45 1.45 29.38
N GLN A 85 -41.32 0.36 30.14
CA GLN A 85 -42.45 -0.30 30.80
C GLN A 85 -42.95 0.47 32.03
N SER A 86 -42.08 1.18 32.74
CA SER A 86 -42.46 1.99 33.91
C SER A 86 -43.28 3.25 33.58
N GLY A 87 -43.25 3.72 32.32
CA GLY A 87 -44.10 4.81 31.82
C GLY A 87 -45.54 4.41 31.48
N ALA A 88 -45.85 3.11 31.39
CA ALA A 88 -47.15 2.60 30.96
C ALA A 88 -48.02 2.01 32.10
N ALA A 89 -47.52 1.92 33.34
CA ALA A 89 -48.21 1.25 34.45
C ALA A 89 -48.71 2.18 35.56
N ASN A 90 -48.82 3.50 35.31
CA ASN A 90 -49.33 4.48 36.27
C ASN A 90 -50.80 4.91 36.04
N ILE A 91 -51.55 4.14 35.25
CA ILE A 91 -53.00 4.30 35.11
C ILE A 91 -53.63 2.95 35.42
N LEU A 92 -53.88 2.69 36.71
CA LEU A 92 -54.97 1.87 37.28
C LEU A 92 -54.71 1.66 38.79
N ARG A 93 -54.78 2.75 39.56
CA ARG A 93 -55.11 2.68 41.00
C ARG A 93 -56.60 2.40 41.14
N LYS A 94 -57.01 1.51 42.06
CA LYS A 94 -58.14 1.70 43.01
C LYS A 94 -58.35 0.45 43.88
N GLY A 95 -58.31 0.63 45.20
CA GLY A 95 -58.81 -0.36 46.18
C GLY A 95 -58.06 -0.33 47.52
N VAL A 96 -58.59 0.41 48.49
CA VAL A 96 -58.11 0.70 49.86
C VAL A 96 -59.37 0.57 50.76
N PRO A 97 -59.34 0.47 52.11
CA PRO A 97 -58.71 -0.41 53.13
C PRO A 97 -59.84 -1.09 54.00
N PRO A 98 -59.76 -1.44 55.33
CA PRO A 98 -59.39 -0.60 56.49
C PRO A 98 -58.66 -1.29 57.67
N LYS A 99 -58.35 -0.46 58.68
CA LYS A 99 -57.49 -0.65 59.86
C LYS A 99 -58.09 -1.42 61.05
N CYS A 100 -57.18 -1.78 61.96
CA CYS A 100 -57.22 -1.67 63.44
C CYS A 100 -57.35 -2.92 64.32
N ASP A 101 -56.69 -2.77 65.47
CA ASP A 101 -56.30 -3.72 66.50
C ASP A 101 -57.42 -4.41 67.31
N SER A 102 -57.04 -5.56 67.91
CA SER A 102 -57.26 -5.95 69.33
C SER A 102 -58.08 -7.24 69.66
N PHE A 103 -57.36 -8.20 70.29
CA PHE A 103 -57.77 -9.29 71.24
C PHE A 103 -58.70 -10.47 70.81
N PRO A 104 -58.85 -11.56 71.60
CA PRO A 104 -57.90 -12.60 72.05
C PRO A 104 -58.28 -14.06 71.70
N ARG A 105 -57.32 -14.97 72.00
CA ARG A 105 -57.40 -16.44 72.18
C ARG A 105 -58.79 -17.06 72.45
N ARG A 106 -59.07 -18.20 71.79
CA ARG A 106 -59.34 -19.47 72.51
C ARG A 106 -59.14 -20.73 71.66
N ASN A 107 -58.51 -21.71 72.32
CA ASN A 107 -58.12 -23.04 71.86
C ASN A 107 -59.31 -23.94 71.52
N LYS A 108 -59.13 -24.83 70.54
CA LYS A 108 -59.30 -26.30 70.69
C LYS A 108 -58.94 -27.04 69.38
N SER A 109 -57.70 -27.53 69.30
CA SER A 109 -57.29 -28.82 68.66
C SER A 109 -55.77 -28.99 68.76
N LYS A 110 -55.26 -29.07 70.00
CA LYS A 110 -53.89 -29.50 70.31
C LYS A 110 -53.93 -30.99 70.62
N LEU A 111 -53.75 -31.83 69.61
CA LEU A 111 -53.28 -33.23 69.73
C LEU A 111 -52.97 -33.89 68.37
N VAL A 112 -53.05 -33.12 67.25
CA VAL A 112 -52.58 -33.56 65.91
C VAL A 112 -51.42 -32.67 65.37
N LYS A 113 -50.91 -31.70 66.17
CA LYS A 113 -49.93 -30.67 65.70
C LYS A 113 -48.47 -30.86 66.17
N GLN A 114 -48.17 -31.82 67.03
CA GLN A 114 -46.80 -32.01 67.57
C GLN A 114 -45.99 -32.99 66.71
N ASP A 115 -46.57 -34.09 66.25
CA ASP A 115 -45.93 -35.03 65.31
C ASP A 115 -45.66 -34.42 63.93
N SER A 116 -46.50 -33.49 63.47
CA SER A 116 -46.31 -32.82 62.18
C SER A 116 -45.21 -31.77 62.21
N LYS A 117 -44.96 -31.11 63.36
CA LYS A 117 -43.89 -30.10 63.49
C LYS A 117 -42.49 -30.71 63.54
N GLN A 118 -42.31 -31.83 64.25
CA GLN A 118 -41.01 -32.51 64.32
C GLN A 118 -40.63 -33.09 62.94
N LYS A 119 -41.56 -33.79 62.27
CA LYS A 119 -41.35 -34.26 60.89
C LYS A 119 -41.06 -33.13 59.89
N THR A 120 -41.65 -31.94 60.08
CA THR A 120 -41.35 -30.78 59.21
C THR A 120 -39.94 -30.24 59.43
N LEU A 121 -39.46 -30.23 60.69
CA LEU A 121 -38.10 -29.78 61.02
C LEU A 121 -37.02 -30.76 60.53
N ASP A 122 -37.28 -32.07 60.64
CA ASP A 122 -36.36 -33.11 60.16
C ASP A 122 -36.22 -33.07 58.63
N VAL A 123 -37.32 -32.80 57.90
CA VAL A 123 -37.31 -32.59 56.45
C VAL A 123 -36.58 -31.30 56.08
N GLN A 124 -36.77 -30.20 56.82
CA GLN A 124 -36.04 -28.96 56.60
C GLN A 124 -34.53 -29.14 56.77
N ASN A 125 -34.09 -29.77 57.85
CA ASN A 125 -32.66 -30.05 58.08
C ASN A 125 -32.07 -30.97 57.01
N PHE A 126 -32.82 -31.97 56.55
CA PHE A 126 -32.38 -32.84 55.45
C PHE A 126 -32.23 -32.07 54.13
N VAL A 127 -33.16 -31.16 53.83
CA VAL A 127 -33.08 -30.28 52.65
C VAL A 127 -31.87 -29.36 52.72
N GLU A 128 -31.62 -28.74 53.88
CA GLU A 128 -30.44 -27.88 54.08
C GLU A 128 -29.13 -28.66 53.90
N GLN A 129 -29.01 -29.82 54.53
CA GLN A 129 -27.83 -30.68 54.38
C GLN A 129 -27.63 -31.12 52.92
N THR A 130 -28.72 -31.46 52.24
CA THR A 130 -28.65 -31.88 50.83
C THR A 130 -28.15 -30.75 49.93
N ILE A 131 -28.59 -29.51 50.18
CA ILE A 131 -28.11 -28.32 49.45
C ILE A 131 -26.62 -28.10 49.72
N GLU A 132 -26.19 -28.19 50.98
CA GLU A 132 -24.79 -28.03 51.38
C GLU A 132 -23.87 -29.09 50.76
N ASP A 133 -24.31 -30.35 50.72
CA ASP A 133 -23.61 -31.44 50.05
C ASP A 133 -23.43 -31.15 48.55
N CYS A 134 -24.48 -30.65 47.88
CA CYS A 134 -24.42 -30.32 46.45
C CYS A 134 -23.47 -29.15 46.17
N ILE A 135 -23.42 -28.14 47.06
CA ILE A 135 -22.49 -27.01 46.94
C ILE A 135 -21.04 -27.47 47.16
N THR A 136 -20.82 -28.37 48.11
CA THR A 136 -19.49 -28.93 48.41
C THR A 136 -18.98 -29.76 47.24
N ASP A 137 -19.78 -30.68 46.71
CA ASP A 137 -19.45 -31.48 45.52
C ASP A 137 -19.19 -30.58 44.29
N TYR A 138 -19.97 -29.51 44.12
CA TYR A 138 -19.75 -28.51 43.08
C TYR A 138 -18.39 -27.81 43.25
N ARG A 139 -18.04 -27.36 44.47
CA ARG A 139 -16.76 -26.68 44.77
C ARG A 139 -15.58 -27.60 44.47
N ASP A 140 -15.61 -28.83 44.94
CA ASP A 140 -14.52 -29.80 44.75
C ASP A 140 -14.29 -30.11 43.26
N LYS A 141 -15.37 -30.30 42.50
CA LYS A 141 -15.29 -30.54 41.04
C LYS A 141 -14.77 -29.32 40.30
N LEU A 142 -15.21 -28.12 40.65
CA LEU A 142 -14.75 -26.88 40.02
C LEU A 142 -13.27 -26.62 40.34
N GLU A 143 -12.85 -26.80 41.60
CA GLU A 143 -11.44 -26.67 42.00
C GLU A 143 -10.55 -27.67 41.27
N SER A 144 -10.99 -28.92 41.11
CA SER A 144 -10.28 -29.95 40.34
C SER A 144 -10.12 -29.57 38.86
N ILE A 145 -11.16 -29.00 38.25
CA ILE A 145 -11.11 -28.49 36.87
C ILE A 145 -10.13 -27.31 36.74
N LEU A 146 -10.17 -26.37 37.68
CA LEU A 146 -9.29 -25.19 37.67
C LEU A 146 -7.82 -25.57 37.92
N SER A 147 -7.57 -26.57 38.77
CA SER A 147 -6.24 -27.09 39.07
C SER A 147 -5.65 -27.88 37.90
N SER A 148 -6.47 -28.68 37.21
CA SER A 148 -6.01 -29.49 36.06
C SER A 148 -5.81 -28.68 34.78
N GLN A 149 -6.45 -27.51 34.64
CA GLN A 149 -6.37 -26.70 33.43
C GLN A 149 -6.23 -25.20 33.73
N PRO A 150 -5.03 -24.72 34.09
CA PRO A 150 -4.86 -23.36 34.59
C PRO A 150 -5.11 -22.23 33.58
N ASN A 151 -5.11 -22.56 32.30
CA ASN A 151 -5.29 -21.61 31.19
C ASN A 151 -6.78 -21.38 30.84
N LEU A 152 -7.73 -22.01 31.53
CA LEU A 152 -9.16 -21.96 31.19
C LEU A 152 -9.92 -20.70 31.63
N VAL A 153 -9.24 -19.65 32.10
CA VAL A 153 -9.91 -18.40 32.55
C VAL A 153 -10.37 -17.51 31.38
N SER A 154 -10.25 -17.98 30.13
CA SER A 154 -10.99 -17.39 29.01
C SER A 154 -12.45 -17.85 29.07
N ASP A 155 -13.36 -16.89 29.22
CA ASP A 155 -14.75 -17.00 29.68
C ASP A 155 -15.66 -18.06 29.00
N PRO A 156 -15.50 -18.51 27.73
CA PRO A 156 -16.46 -19.44 27.12
C PRO A 156 -16.43 -20.87 27.69
N VAL A 157 -15.25 -21.46 27.88
CA VAL A 157 -15.12 -22.88 28.25
C VAL A 157 -15.41 -23.11 29.73
N LEU A 158 -14.99 -22.16 30.59
CA LEU A 158 -15.29 -22.22 32.02
C LEU A 158 -16.80 -22.03 32.27
N LYS A 159 -17.47 -21.18 31.50
CA LYS A 159 -18.93 -21.03 31.54
C LYS A 159 -19.64 -22.33 31.14
N GLU A 160 -19.19 -23.01 30.08
CA GLU A 160 -19.76 -24.29 29.65
C GLU A 160 -19.62 -25.37 30.75
N LYS A 161 -18.44 -25.49 31.37
CA LYS A 161 -18.22 -26.43 32.48
C LYS A 161 -19.03 -26.07 33.72
N HIS A 162 -19.13 -24.77 34.03
CA HIS A 162 -19.98 -24.27 35.12
C HIS A 162 -21.45 -24.65 34.88
N SER A 163 -21.98 -24.42 33.67
CA SER A 163 -23.36 -24.80 33.30
C SER A 163 -23.61 -26.29 33.51
N LYS A 164 -22.66 -27.15 33.09
CA LYS A 164 -22.78 -28.60 33.30
C LYS A 164 -22.76 -29.00 34.77
N LEU A 165 -21.87 -28.41 35.57
CA LEU A 165 -21.83 -28.68 37.02
C LEU A 165 -23.09 -28.17 37.74
N CYS A 166 -23.68 -27.06 37.29
CA CYS A 166 -24.98 -26.59 37.78
C CYS A 166 -26.10 -27.60 37.47
N GLU A 167 -26.13 -28.16 36.26
CA GLU A 167 -27.07 -29.22 35.89
C GLU A 167 -26.89 -30.47 36.76
N ASP A 168 -25.65 -30.93 36.95
CA ASP A 168 -25.33 -32.09 37.79
C ASP A 168 -25.78 -31.88 39.25
N ALA A 169 -25.53 -30.69 39.81
CA ALA A 169 -25.95 -30.34 41.17
C ALA A 169 -27.49 -30.26 41.30
N MET A 170 -28.17 -29.71 40.29
CA MET A 170 -29.64 -29.67 40.28
C MET A 170 -30.27 -31.05 40.16
N ASN A 171 -29.70 -31.93 39.32
CA ASN A 171 -30.15 -33.32 39.17
C ASN A 171 -29.90 -34.11 40.47
N GLY A 172 -28.75 -33.91 41.11
CA GLY A 172 -28.43 -34.51 42.41
C GLY A 172 -29.39 -34.07 43.52
N LEU A 173 -29.76 -32.78 43.55
CA LEU A 173 -30.77 -32.26 44.48
C LEU A 173 -32.14 -32.91 44.26
N GLU A 174 -32.59 -32.99 43.01
CA GLU A 174 -33.88 -33.63 42.68
C GLU A 174 -33.90 -35.12 43.05
N GLN A 175 -32.83 -35.85 42.73
CA GLN A 175 -32.74 -37.27 43.02
C GLN A 175 -32.78 -37.54 44.53
N LYS A 176 -32.02 -36.77 45.32
CA LYS A 176 -31.97 -36.93 46.78
C LYS A 176 -33.27 -36.50 47.48
N LEU A 177 -34.03 -35.57 46.90
CA LEU A 177 -35.28 -35.05 47.47
C LEU A 177 -36.56 -35.68 46.89
N ALA A 178 -36.47 -36.55 45.87
CA ALA A 178 -37.61 -37.18 45.20
C ALA A 178 -38.57 -37.93 46.14
N GLN A 179 -38.07 -38.37 47.30
CA GLN A 179 -38.84 -39.08 48.32
C GLN A 179 -39.81 -38.20 49.14
N PHE A 180 -39.74 -36.86 49.00
CA PHE A 180 -40.57 -35.93 49.76
C PHE A 180 -41.65 -35.25 48.90
N ASN A 181 -42.92 -35.50 49.22
CA ASN A 181 -44.06 -34.86 48.55
C ASN A 181 -44.33 -33.44 49.09
N GLY A 182 -44.62 -32.49 48.20
CA GLY A 182 -45.03 -31.12 48.56
C GLY A 182 -43.89 -30.09 48.67
N LEU A 183 -42.65 -30.45 48.33
CA LEU A 183 -41.55 -29.49 48.22
C LEU A 183 -41.69 -28.66 46.93
N HIS A 184 -41.50 -27.34 47.05
CA HIS A 184 -41.40 -26.46 45.89
C HIS A 184 -40.01 -26.56 45.26
N MET A 185 -39.81 -27.57 44.42
CA MET A 185 -38.52 -27.86 43.79
C MET A 185 -37.95 -26.67 43.02
N THR A 186 -38.80 -25.87 42.37
CA THR A 186 -38.42 -24.63 41.68
C THR A 186 -37.71 -23.64 42.62
N THR A 187 -38.21 -23.50 43.85
CA THR A 187 -37.63 -22.59 44.86
C THR A 187 -36.30 -23.12 45.41
N LEU A 188 -36.21 -24.44 45.64
CA LEU A 188 -34.97 -25.07 46.14
C LEU A 188 -33.86 -25.04 45.08
N LYS A 189 -34.20 -25.29 43.81
CA LYS A 189 -33.25 -25.14 42.68
C LYS A 189 -32.76 -23.71 42.54
N ALA A 190 -33.65 -22.72 42.64
CA ALA A 190 -33.26 -21.30 42.58
C ALA A 190 -32.31 -20.92 43.73
N ARG A 191 -32.54 -21.44 44.94
CA ARG A 191 -31.65 -21.26 46.08
C ARG A 191 -30.28 -21.90 45.86
N LEU A 192 -30.25 -23.18 45.47
CA LEU A 192 -29.01 -23.90 45.17
C LEU A 192 -28.20 -23.18 44.08
N LEU A 193 -28.84 -22.73 43.00
CA LEU A 193 -28.20 -21.94 41.95
C LEU A 193 -27.62 -20.62 42.47
N GLY A 194 -28.34 -19.94 43.37
CA GLY A 194 -27.85 -18.73 44.02
C GLY A 194 -26.57 -18.96 44.83
N ASP A 195 -26.51 -20.05 45.60
CA ASP A 195 -25.34 -20.37 46.41
C ASP A 195 -24.17 -20.94 45.58
N ILE A 196 -24.46 -21.73 44.53
CA ILE A 196 -23.47 -22.14 43.52
C ILE A 196 -22.87 -20.93 42.81
N SER A 197 -23.67 -19.92 42.47
CA SER A 197 -23.20 -18.69 41.83
C SER A 197 -22.21 -17.90 42.71
N LYS A 198 -22.46 -17.85 44.03
CA LYS A 198 -21.51 -17.28 45.00
C LYS A 198 -20.21 -18.08 45.04
N ALA A 199 -20.30 -19.40 45.18
CA ALA A 199 -19.13 -20.29 45.20
C ALA A 199 -18.30 -20.20 43.91
N TYR A 200 -18.97 -20.12 42.76
CA TYR A 200 -18.32 -19.89 41.46
C TYR A 200 -17.57 -18.57 41.42
N THR A 201 -18.18 -17.49 41.90
CA THR A 201 -17.57 -16.15 41.91
C THR A 201 -16.35 -16.10 42.82
N GLU A 202 -16.45 -16.67 44.03
CA GLU A 202 -15.35 -16.78 45.01
C GLU A 202 -14.15 -17.55 44.42
N LEU A 203 -14.40 -18.75 43.86
CA LEU A 203 -13.34 -19.58 43.28
C LEU A 203 -12.73 -18.95 42.03
N LYS A 204 -13.55 -18.34 41.16
CA LYS A 204 -13.09 -17.60 39.98
C LYS A 204 -12.18 -16.44 40.39
N GLN A 205 -12.53 -15.71 41.45
CA GLN A 205 -11.71 -14.61 41.97
C GLN A 205 -10.38 -15.11 42.55
N LYS A 206 -10.39 -16.15 43.40
CA LYS A 206 -9.15 -16.75 43.94
C LYS A 206 -8.21 -17.22 42.82
N PHE A 207 -8.77 -17.84 41.79
CA PHE A 207 -8.01 -18.34 40.65
C PHE A 207 -7.48 -17.23 39.74
N MET A 208 -8.24 -16.14 39.55
CA MET A 208 -7.75 -14.94 38.87
C MET A 208 -6.57 -14.31 39.62
N THR A 209 -6.67 -14.16 40.94
CA THR A 209 -5.59 -13.61 41.75
C THR A 209 -4.33 -14.50 41.72
N PHE A 210 -4.50 -15.83 41.79
CA PHE A 210 -3.39 -16.78 41.61
C PHE A 210 -2.68 -16.59 40.26
N ASN A 211 -3.43 -16.50 39.16
CA ASN A 211 -2.86 -16.30 37.83
C ASN A 211 -2.17 -14.93 37.68
N LEU A 212 -2.72 -13.88 38.31
CA LEU A 212 -2.09 -12.58 38.34
C LEU A 212 -0.73 -12.62 39.06
N SER A 213 -0.70 -13.21 40.27
CA SER A 213 0.53 -13.38 41.04
C SER A 213 1.57 -14.24 40.31
N LYS A 214 1.11 -15.27 39.59
CA LYS A 214 1.95 -16.15 38.76
C LYS A 214 2.58 -15.37 37.59
N ASN A 215 1.79 -14.54 36.90
CA ASN A 215 2.27 -13.72 35.79
C ASN A 215 3.23 -12.61 36.27
N ASN A 216 2.95 -11.99 37.42
CA ASN A 216 3.85 -10.99 38.01
C ASN A 216 5.19 -11.61 38.39
N CYS A 217 5.19 -12.79 39.01
CA CYS A 217 6.41 -13.52 39.34
C CYS A 217 7.25 -13.83 38.09
N LEU A 218 6.61 -14.29 37.01
CA LEU A 218 7.28 -14.51 35.72
C LEU A 218 7.83 -13.22 35.10
N LEU A 219 7.11 -12.10 35.22
CA LEU A 219 7.55 -10.79 34.71
C LEU A 219 8.78 -10.29 35.46
N GLU A 220 8.77 -10.36 36.79
CA GLU A 220 9.89 -9.98 37.64
C GLU A 220 11.12 -10.84 37.36
N TYR A 221 10.94 -12.17 37.29
CA TYR A 221 12.01 -13.09 36.91
C TYR A 221 12.61 -12.75 35.55
N ASN A 222 11.78 -12.52 34.52
CA ASN A 222 12.27 -12.14 33.19
C ASN A 222 12.99 -10.79 33.21
N THR A 223 12.57 -9.86 34.04
CA THR A 223 13.21 -8.54 34.17
C THR A 223 14.61 -8.68 34.74
N GLU A 224 14.77 -9.45 35.82
CA GLU A 224 16.08 -9.73 36.43
C GLU A 224 17.00 -10.53 35.49
N MET A 225 16.47 -11.57 34.85
CA MET A 225 17.23 -12.39 33.89
C MET A 225 17.69 -11.57 32.67
N ASN A 226 16.82 -10.72 32.11
CA ASN A 226 17.20 -9.86 30.99
C ASN A 226 18.25 -8.82 31.38
N ALA A 227 18.16 -8.23 32.58
CA ALA A 227 19.18 -7.30 33.08
C ALA A 227 20.54 -8.00 33.24
N PHE A 228 20.55 -9.24 33.76
CA PHE A 228 21.77 -10.03 33.91
C PHE A 228 22.35 -10.48 32.55
N LEU A 229 21.49 -10.87 31.60
CA LEU A 229 21.90 -11.31 30.26
C LEU A 229 22.76 -10.29 29.50
N VAL A 230 22.60 -8.98 29.77
CA VAL A 230 23.43 -7.93 29.16
C VAL A 230 24.92 -8.13 29.47
N HIS A 231 25.25 -8.56 30.68
CA HIS A 231 26.63 -8.69 31.17
C HIS A 231 27.10 -10.15 31.30
N CYS A 232 26.22 -11.12 31.08
CA CYS A 232 26.54 -12.53 31.15
C CYS A 232 27.50 -12.96 30.01
N THR A 233 28.52 -13.74 30.37
CA THR A 233 29.63 -14.16 29.50
C THR A 233 29.74 -15.68 29.31
N SER A 234 29.02 -16.50 30.09
CA SER A 234 29.02 -17.95 29.92
C SER A 234 27.71 -18.58 30.41
N GLU A 235 27.42 -19.81 29.95
CA GLU A 235 26.25 -20.56 30.41
C GLU A 235 26.33 -20.88 31.91
N GLU A 236 27.53 -21.12 32.46
CA GLU A 236 27.69 -21.40 33.90
C GLU A 236 27.24 -20.20 34.76
N PHE A 237 27.63 -18.97 34.38
CA PHE A 237 27.20 -17.77 35.10
C PHE A 237 25.68 -17.54 34.99
N LEU A 238 25.08 -17.84 33.84
CA LEU A 238 23.63 -17.75 33.66
C LEU A 238 22.90 -18.76 34.55
N GLN A 239 23.44 -19.98 34.66
CA GLN A 239 22.88 -21.04 35.49
C GLN A 239 22.97 -20.68 36.98
N GLU A 240 24.10 -20.16 37.45
CA GLU A 240 24.28 -19.74 38.84
C GLU A 240 23.29 -18.62 39.23
N PHE A 241 23.16 -17.60 38.38
CA PHE A 241 22.20 -16.51 38.59
C PHE A 241 20.75 -17.00 38.57
N HIS A 242 20.43 -17.93 37.65
CA HIS A 242 19.10 -18.52 37.57
C HIS A 242 18.72 -19.24 38.87
N VAL A 243 19.62 -20.04 39.46
CA VAL A 243 19.34 -20.79 40.70
C VAL A 243 18.98 -19.83 41.84
N GLY A 244 19.74 -18.75 42.02
CA GLY A 244 19.44 -17.74 43.05
C GLY A 244 18.13 -16.99 42.81
N CYS A 245 17.90 -16.56 41.56
CA CYS A 245 16.66 -15.85 41.18
C CYS A 245 15.42 -16.77 41.31
N LEU A 246 15.54 -18.05 40.95
CA LEU A 246 14.48 -19.04 41.08
C LEU A 246 14.03 -19.18 42.54
N GLU A 247 14.96 -19.38 43.47
CA GLU A 247 14.65 -19.53 44.88
C GLU A 247 13.98 -18.27 45.46
N GLN A 248 14.53 -17.09 45.15
CA GLN A 248 13.98 -15.80 45.59
C GLN A 248 12.54 -15.59 45.09
N ARG A 249 12.29 -15.84 43.80
CA ARG A 249 10.98 -15.61 43.16
C ARG A 249 9.92 -16.61 43.62
N VAL A 250 10.30 -17.88 43.80
CA VAL A 250 9.40 -18.91 44.36
C VAL A 250 8.99 -18.54 45.79
N ASN A 251 9.93 -18.11 46.63
CA ASN A 251 9.63 -17.71 48.01
C ASN A 251 8.72 -16.47 48.05
N ALA A 252 8.98 -15.44 47.25
CA ALA A 252 8.15 -14.25 47.17
C ALA A 252 6.72 -14.56 46.66
N PHE A 253 6.59 -15.47 45.70
CA PHE A 253 5.30 -15.92 45.20
C PHE A 253 4.48 -16.65 46.27
N LEU A 254 5.10 -17.58 47.01
CA LEU A 254 4.43 -18.31 48.09
C LEU A 254 4.00 -17.39 49.22
N GLU A 255 4.80 -16.39 49.56
CA GLU A 255 4.43 -15.39 50.57
C GLU A 255 3.24 -14.54 50.10
N THR A 256 3.22 -14.15 48.82
CA THR A 256 2.07 -13.43 48.24
C THR A 256 0.78 -14.23 48.32
N LEU A 257 0.83 -15.53 48.01
CA LEU A 257 -0.35 -16.41 48.11
C LEU A 257 -0.82 -16.58 49.57
N ARG A 258 0.11 -16.64 50.53
CA ARG A 258 -0.20 -16.70 51.96
C ARG A 258 -0.88 -15.42 52.46
N VAL A 259 -0.35 -14.25 52.12
CA VAL A 259 -0.93 -12.95 52.51
C VAL A 259 -2.32 -12.74 51.93
N GLN A 260 -2.59 -13.27 50.75
CA GLN A 260 -3.88 -13.13 50.04
C GLN A 260 -4.90 -14.25 50.36
N ASP A 261 -4.59 -15.14 51.32
CA ASP A 261 -5.42 -16.29 51.72
C ASP A 261 -5.88 -17.16 50.53
N ILE A 262 -4.97 -17.35 49.56
CA ILE A 262 -5.22 -18.16 48.36
C ILE A 262 -4.84 -19.60 48.67
N SER A 263 -5.76 -20.33 49.30
CA SER A 263 -5.71 -21.79 49.41
C SER A 263 -6.38 -22.41 48.18
N LEU A 264 -5.59 -22.75 47.16
CA LEU A 264 -6.03 -23.57 46.03
C LEU A 264 -5.54 -24.99 46.29
N THR A 265 -6.44 -25.84 46.78
CA THR A 265 -6.18 -27.19 47.30
C THR A 265 -5.32 -27.22 48.57
N GLY A 266 -5.60 -28.15 49.48
CA GLY A 266 -4.79 -28.40 50.69
C GLY A 266 -3.35 -28.89 50.43
N ASN A 267 -2.76 -28.62 49.26
CA ASN A 267 -1.44 -29.05 48.82
C ASN A 267 -0.61 -27.85 48.31
N SER A 268 0.18 -27.25 49.19
CA SER A 268 1.20 -26.24 48.86
C SER A 268 2.16 -26.68 47.75
N GLY A 269 2.33 -28.00 47.54
CA GLY A 269 3.19 -28.57 46.51
C GLY A 269 2.78 -28.23 45.07
N PHE A 270 1.48 -28.11 44.77
CA PHE A 270 1.02 -27.83 43.39
C PHE A 270 1.43 -26.43 42.93
N CYS A 271 1.18 -25.41 43.76
CA CYS A 271 1.52 -24.02 43.44
C CYS A 271 3.03 -23.84 43.25
N THR A 272 3.84 -24.50 44.08
CA THR A 272 5.30 -24.48 43.98
C THR A 272 5.81 -25.14 42.70
N GLU A 273 5.27 -26.30 42.34
CA GLU A 273 5.70 -27.03 41.16
C GLU A 273 5.36 -26.27 39.87
N GLU A 274 4.17 -25.67 39.81
CA GLU A 274 3.72 -24.92 38.63
C GLU A 274 4.54 -23.65 38.41
N ILE A 275 4.87 -22.88 39.47
CA ILE A 275 5.72 -21.70 39.30
C ILE A 275 7.15 -22.08 38.94
N LYS A 276 7.72 -23.13 39.56
CA LYS A 276 9.06 -23.63 39.19
C LYS A 276 9.11 -24.04 37.72
N ARG A 277 8.12 -24.78 37.24
CA ARG A 277 8.00 -25.17 35.84
C ARG A 277 7.93 -23.97 34.90
N LEU A 278 7.21 -22.92 35.27
CA LEU A 278 7.11 -21.69 34.47
C LEU A 278 8.44 -20.94 34.39
N LEU A 279 9.13 -20.79 35.52
CA LEU A 279 10.42 -20.11 35.59
C LEU A 279 11.51 -20.91 34.88
N GLU A 280 11.50 -22.24 34.98
CA GLU A 280 12.41 -23.13 34.22
C GLU A 280 12.19 -23.01 32.70
N ASN A 281 10.93 -22.94 32.24
CA ASN A 281 10.64 -22.69 30.83
C ASN A 281 11.12 -21.32 30.36
N ALA A 282 11.08 -20.31 31.22
CA ALA A 282 11.62 -18.99 30.92
C ALA A 282 13.16 -19.02 30.86
N TYR A 283 13.81 -19.75 31.79
CA TYR A 283 15.25 -19.98 31.78
C TYR A 283 15.73 -20.57 30.45
N GLN A 284 15.05 -21.58 29.90
CA GLN A 284 15.41 -22.16 28.60
C GLN A 284 15.40 -21.14 27.45
N LYS A 285 14.51 -20.14 27.49
CA LYS A 285 14.49 -19.04 26.51
C LYS A 285 15.70 -18.12 26.69
N HIS A 286 16.06 -17.78 27.93
CA HIS A 286 17.24 -16.98 28.25
C HIS A 286 18.54 -17.70 27.88
N LYS A 287 18.61 -19.01 28.11
CA LYS A 287 19.72 -19.86 27.66
C LYS A 287 19.89 -19.82 26.14
N THR A 288 18.79 -19.94 25.40
CA THR A 288 18.80 -19.81 23.93
C THR A 288 19.23 -18.41 23.48
N ALA A 289 18.78 -17.36 24.17
CA ALA A 289 19.17 -15.98 23.89
C ALA A 289 20.66 -15.73 24.15
N LEU A 290 21.22 -16.30 25.22
CA LEU A 290 22.66 -16.24 25.50
C LEU A 290 23.47 -17.00 24.44
N ALA A 291 23.06 -18.21 24.05
CA ALA A 291 23.72 -18.97 22.98
C ALA A 291 23.73 -18.17 21.66
N LYS A 292 22.63 -17.45 21.37
CA LYS A 292 22.56 -16.54 20.23
C LYS A 292 23.50 -15.34 20.38
N LYS A 293 23.52 -14.68 21.53
CA LYS A 293 24.43 -13.55 21.84
C LYS A 293 25.91 -13.96 21.68
N LEU A 294 26.29 -15.10 22.26
CA LEU A 294 27.64 -15.67 22.15
C LEU A 294 27.99 -16.05 20.70
N SER A 295 27.01 -16.40 19.88
CA SER A 295 27.20 -16.65 18.43
C SER A 295 27.17 -15.39 17.56
N GLU A 296 26.59 -14.29 18.03
CA GLU A 296 26.49 -13.01 17.32
C GLU A 296 27.70 -12.11 17.54
N ASP A 297 28.38 -12.21 18.70
CA ASP A 297 29.67 -11.53 18.95
C ASP A 297 30.80 -12.01 18.00
N ASP A 298 30.59 -13.16 17.32
CA ASP A 298 31.49 -13.72 16.31
C ASP A 298 31.11 -13.35 14.85
N LYS A 299 30.06 -12.53 14.66
CA LYS A 299 29.63 -12.05 13.33
C LYS A 299 30.06 -10.62 13.07
N LEU A 300 30.30 -10.32 11.79
CA LEU A 300 30.54 -8.95 11.33
C LEU A 300 29.30 -8.08 11.57
N ASP A 301 29.46 -7.03 12.38
CA ASP A 301 28.38 -6.09 12.63
C ASP A 301 28.16 -5.17 11.42
N ASN A 302 26.92 -4.71 11.25
CA ASN A 302 26.52 -3.85 10.13
C ASN A 302 27.28 -2.51 10.08
N HIS A 303 27.74 -1.99 11.23
CA HIS A 303 28.47 -0.73 11.27
C HIS A 303 29.88 -0.89 10.72
N THR A 304 30.58 -1.98 11.06
CA THR A 304 31.88 -2.34 10.49
C THR A 304 31.76 -2.55 8.98
N ILE A 305 30.74 -3.28 8.52
CA ILE A 305 30.45 -3.49 7.09
C ILE A 305 30.29 -2.14 6.38
N SER A 306 29.41 -1.26 6.89
CA SER A 306 29.17 0.06 6.30
C SER A 306 30.44 0.91 6.26
N SER A 307 31.20 0.96 7.36
CA SER A 307 32.42 1.76 7.44
C SER A 307 33.48 1.29 6.43
N VAL A 308 33.63 -0.03 6.26
CA VAL A 308 34.55 -0.61 5.27
C VAL A 308 34.11 -0.26 3.85
N LEU A 309 32.81 -0.35 3.54
CA LEU A 309 32.26 -0.04 2.23
C LEU A 309 32.41 1.44 1.87
N ASP A 310 32.05 2.34 2.78
CA ASP A 310 32.21 3.78 2.60
C ASP A 310 33.68 4.11 2.30
N LYS A 311 34.59 3.54 3.09
CA LYS A 311 36.02 3.76 2.91
C LYS A 311 36.54 3.18 1.60
N TYR A 312 36.09 1.99 1.21
CA TYR A 312 36.45 1.38 -0.08
C TYR A 312 36.00 2.27 -1.24
N HIS A 313 34.75 2.76 -1.23
CA HIS A 313 34.23 3.61 -2.29
C HIS A 313 34.92 4.97 -2.36
N GLU A 314 35.30 5.57 -1.22
CA GLU A 314 36.14 6.77 -1.20
C GLU A 314 37.48 6.54 -1.91
N GLU A 315 38.21 5.48 -1.55
CA GLU A 315 39.52 5.19 -2.14
C GLU A 315 39.41 4.89 -3.64
N MET A 316 38.40 4.11 -4.05
CA MET A 316 38.11 3.85 -5.46
C MET A 316 37.77 5.15 -6.21
N LYS A 317 36.94 6.03 -5.64
CA LYS A 317 36.56 7.31 -6.26
C LYS A 317 37.76 8.24 -6.44
N VAL A 318 38.70 8.29 -5.49
CA VAL A 318 39.91 9.12 -5.59
C VAL A 318 40.78 8.68 -6.78
N GLN A 319 40.91 7.37 -6.99
CA GLN A 319 41.74 6.86 -8.08
C GLN A 319 41.04 6.92 -9.45
N PHE A 320 39.74 6.65 -9.51
CA PHE A 320 38.94 6.77 -10.74
C PHE A 320 38.62 8.21 -11.13
N GLY A 321 38.34 9.09 -10.17
CA GLY A 321 37.90 10.47 -10.43
C GLY A 321 38.96 11.35 -11.10
N ASN A 322 40.22 10.92 -11.09
CA ASN A 322 41.36 11.64 -11.66
C ASN A 322 41.85 11.07 -13.01
N GLN A 323 41.33 9.92 -13.47
CA GLN A 323 41.82 9.26 -14.69
C GLN A 323 40.67 8.93 -15.65
N LEU A 324 40.83 9.30 -16.92
CA LEU A 324 39.82 9.12 -17.98
C LEU A 324 39.53 7.64 -18.26
N HIS A 325 40.53 6.77 -18.20
CA HIS A 325 40.43 5.32 -18.41
C HIS A 325 41.68 4.64 -17.84
N LEU A 326 41.50 3.60 -17.03
CA LEU A 326 42.57 2.74 -16.50
C LEU A 326 42.71 1.50 -17.40
N ARG A 327 43.90 0.88 -17.46
CA ARG A 327 44.00 -0.49 -18.01
C ARG A 327 43.42 -1.49 -17.00
N ASP A 328 42.91 -2.63 -17.45
CA ASP A 328 42.29 -3.64 -16.58
C ASP A 328 43.18 -4.06 -15.39
N ASN A 329 44.49 -4.18 -15.62
CA ASN A 329 45.46 -4.48 -14.57
C ASN A 329 45.55 -3.37 -13.51
N GLN A 330 45.40 -2.10 -13.91
CA GLN A 330 45.40 -0.95 -13.00
C GLN A 330 44.08 -0.88 -12.22
N VAL A 331 42.94 -1.20 -12.83
CA VAL A 331 41.65 -1.31 -12.11
C VAL A 331 41.73 -2.35 -11.00
N GLN A 332 42.31 -3.52 -11.30
CA GLN A 332 42.51 -4.60 -10.33
C GLN A 332 43.46 -4.17 -9.20
N GLU A 333 44.55 -3.49 -9.52
CA GLU A 333 45.52 -2.98 -8.54
C GLU A 333 44.90 -1.93 -7.61
N THR A 334 44.18 -0.96 -8.18
CA THR A 334 43.40 0.05 -7.45
C THR A 334 42.40 -0.60 -6.49
N HIS A 335 41.66 -1.60 -6.97
CA HIS A 335 40.72 -2.36 -6.14
C HIS A 335 41.42 -3.07 -4.98
N ASN A 336 42.52 -3.78 -5.25
CA ASN A 336 43.29 -4.48 -4.23
C ASN A 336 43.78 -3.51 -3.13
N ASN A 337 44.30 -2.35 -3.54
CA ASN A 337 44.78 -1.31 -2.63
C ASN A 337 43.63 -0.70 -1.81
N ALA A 338 42.50 -0.41 -2.44
CA ALA A 338 41.32 0.11 -1.77
C ALA A 338 40.77 -0.87 -0.72
N CYS A 339 40.73 -2.18 -1.03
CA CYS A 339 40.33 -3.21 -0.08
C CYS A 339 41.26 -3.26 1.15
N ILE A 340 42.58 -3.24 0.93
CA ILE A 340 43.57 -3.26 2.00
C ILE A 340 43.39 -2.03 2.90
N LEU A 341 43.26 -0.83 2.32
CA LEU A 341 43.10 0.41 3.06
C LEU A 341 41.78 0.45 3.85
N ALA A 342 40.68 0.05 3.23
CA ALA A 342 39.36 0.04 3.86
C ALA A 342 39.32 -0.93 5.06
N ILE A 343 39.78 -2.17 4.87
CA ILE A 343 39.78 -3.20 5.92
C ILE A 343 40.76 -2.84 7.04
N SER A 344 41.97 -2.37 6.71
CA SER A 344 42.96 -1.99 7.72
C SER A 344 42.56 -0.76 8.54
N ARG A 345 41.75 0.16 7.99
CA ARG A 345 41.26 1.32 8.75
C ARG A 345 40.04 0.99 9.60
N CYS A 346 39.12 0.19 9.09
CA CYS A 346 37.80 0.01 9.71
C CYS A 346 37.65 -1.32 10.46
N ALA A 347 38.48 -2.33 10.15
CA ALA A 347 38.34 -3.70 10.68
C ALA A 347 39.68 -4.34 11.11
N ASN A 348 40.73 -3.56 11.41
CA ASN A 348 42.06 -4.09 11.73
C ASN A 348 42.06 -5.12 12.88
N LYS A 349 41.25 -4.87 13.90
CA LYS A 349 41.15 -5.69 15.11
C LYS A 349 40.32 -6.97 14.91
N ARG A 350 39.70 -7.16 13.74
CA ARG A 350 38.88 -8.35 13.45
C ARG A 350 39.77 -9.56 13.11
N PRO A 351 39.29 -10.79 13.37
CA PRO A 351 39.96 -12.02 12.94
C PRO A 351 40.16 -12.07 11.42
N GLU A 352 41.15 -12.85 10.98
CA GLU A 352 41.52 -12.91 9.57
C GLU A 352 40.45 -13.56 8.68
N SER A 353 39.67 -14.49 9.23
CA SER A 353 38.49 -15.06 8.57
C SER A 353 37.45 -13.98 8.23
N GLN A 354 37.19 -13.06 9.16
CA GLN A 354 36.25 -11.95 8.98
C GLN A 354 36.79 -10.89 8.01
N LYS A 355 38.11 -10.61 8.03
CA LYS A 355 38.73 -9.74 7.01
C LYS A 355 38.65 -10.34 5.62
N GLN A 356 38.77 -11.66 5.51
CA GLN A 356 38.61 -12.36 4.24
C GLN A 356 37.16 -12.34 3.74
N GLU A 357 36.17 -12.45 4.63
CA GLU A 357 34.76 -12.28 4.30
C GLU A 357 34.45 -10.86 3.80
N LEU A 358 34.96 -9.83 4.48
CA LEU A 358 34.89 -8.43 4.01
C LEU A 358 35.51 -8.26 2.63
N ARG A 359 36.67 -8.89 2.38
CA ARG A 359 37.32 -8.83 1.06
C ARG A 359 36.46 -9.46 -0.03
N GLN A 360 35.93 -10.66 0.20
CA GLN A 360 35.03 -11.33 -0.74
C GLN A 360 33.75 -10.52 -1.03
N MET A 361 33.25 -9.79 -0.03
CA MET A 361 32.15 -8.85 -0.22
C MET A 361 32.56 -7.70 -1.14
N LEU A 362 33.73 -7.07 -0.92
CA LEU A 362 34.23 -5.96 -1.73
C LEU A 362 34.54 -6.37 -3.18
N ASP A 363 34.99 -7.62 -3.41
CA ASP A 363 35.25 -8.15 -4.76
C ASP A 363 34.00 -8.08 -5.67
N LYS A 364 32.79 -8.11 -5.09
CA LYS A 364 31.53 -7.95 -5.84
C LYS A 364 31.37 -6.58 -6.49
N TYR A 365 32.05 -5.56 -5.98
CA TYR A 365 31.99 -4.19 -6.50
C TYR A 365 33.04 -3.92 -7.58
N LEU A 366 34.07 -4.77 -7.68
CA LEU A 366 35.09 -4.66 -8.72
C LEU A 366 34.45 -4.62 -10.12
N ARG A 367 33.47 -5.49 -10.39
CA ARG A 367 32.76 -5.53 -11.67
C ARG A 367 32.11 -4.20 -12.03
N ILE A 368 31.58 -3.48 -11.04
CA ILE A 368 30.94 -2.17 -11.27
C ILE A 368 31.98 -1.15 -11.72
N TYR A 369 33.16 -1.15 -11.09
CA TYR A 369 34.26 -0.27 -11.47
C TYR A 369 34.91 -0.67 -12.79
N GLN A 370 35.00 -1.96 -13.11
CA GLN A 370 35.43 -2.45 -14.42
C GLN A 370 34.49 -1.98 -15.53
N GLN A 371 33.17 -2.14 -15.35
CA GLN A 371 32.18 -1.63 -16.31
C GLN A 371 32.27 -0.10 -16.44
N LYS A 372 32.37 0.64 -15.33
CA LYS A 372 32.57 2.10 -15.37
C LYS A 372 33.83 2.49 -16.12
N ASN A 373 34.90 1.70 -16.00
CA ASN A 373 36.16 1.90 -16.70
C ASN A 373 36.04 1.61 -18.21
N GLU A 374 35.40 0.51 -18.59
CA GLU A 374 35.14 0.16 -20.00
C GLU A 374 34.33 1.26 -20.70
N MET A 375 33.31 1.80 -20.01
CA MET A 375 32.47 2.88 -20.54
C MET A 375 33.19 4.24 -20.63
N SER A 376 34.32 4.44 -19.96
CA SER A 376 35.02 5.73 -19.91
C SER A 376 36.09 5.92 -21.02
N GLY A 377 36.35 4.89 -21.84
CA GLY A 377 37.18 5.02 -23.03
C GLY A 377 36.54 5.92 -24.10
N SER A 378 37.35 6.54 -24.97
CA SER A 378 36.81 7.39 -26.05
C SER A 378 35.97 6.54 -27.01
N GLN A 379 34.66 6.75 -27.01
CA GLN A 379 33.76 6.07 -27.95
C GLN A 379 33.93 6.67 -29.34
N SER A 380 34.43 5.86 -30.29
CA SER A 380 34.51 6.23 -31.70
C SER A 380 33.14 6.35 -32.38
N ASP A 381 32.07 5.88 -31.71
CA ASP A 381 30.69 5.89 -32.18
C ASP A 381 29.73 6.04 -30.98
N PRO A 382 29.55 7.26 -30.44
CA PRO A 382 28.81 7.48 -29.21
C PRO A 382 27.30 7.30 -29.39
N ALA A 383 26.65 6.79 -28.35
CA ALA A 383 25.21 6.79 -28.22
C ALA A 383 24.76 7.87 -27.22
N ILE A 384 23.64 8.53 -27.50
CA ILE A 384 23.09 9.60 -26.66
C ILE A 384 21.74 9.18 -26.04
N GLY A 385 21.45 9.70 -24.85
CA GLY A 385 20.13 9.55 -24.23
C GLY A 385 19.29 10.79 -24.48
N ILE A 386 18.12 10.65 -25.07
CA ILE A 386 17.20 11.76 -25.34
C ILE A 386 15.92 11.53 -24.55
N ASP A 387 15.63 12.46 -23.63
CA ASP A 387 14.32 12.60 -23.05
C ASP A 387 13.45 13.45 -23.98
N LEU A 388 12.54 12.81 -24.72
CA LEU A 388 11.62 13.48 -25.66
C LEU A 388 10.34 13.82 -24.91
N GLY A 389 10.32 14.89 -24.11
CA GLY A 389 9.15 15.26 -23.30
C GLY A 389 8.08 16.07 -24.06
N THR A 390 6.87 16.12 -23.51
CA THR A 390 5.74 16.88 -24.12
C THR A 390 6.03 18.37 -24.22
N VAL A 391 6.59 18.96 -23.16
CA VAL A 391 6.84 20.41 -23.06
C VAL A 391 8.32 20.75 -23.24
N ASN A 392 9.23 19.87 -22.79
CA ASN A 392 10.66 20.06 -22.95
C ASN A 392 11.33 18.73 -23.32
N CYS A 393 12.36 18.82 -24.15
CA CYS A 393 13.33 17.78 -24.41
C CYS A 393 14.61 18.01 -23.61
N CYS A 394 15.32 16.94 -23.30
CA CYS A 394 16.64 16.97 -22.67
C CYS A 394 17.54 15.93 -23.34
N VAL A 395 18.82 16.24 -23.50
CA VAL A 395 19.80 15.30 -24.05
C VAL A 395 20.94 15.11 -23.06
N ALA A 396 21.32 13.85 -22.86
CA ALA A 396 22.39 13.44 -21.97
C ALA A 396 23.39 12.55 -22.71
N VAL A 397 24.65 12.68 -22.34
CA VAL A 397 25.75 11.86 -22.84
C VAL A 397 26.46 11.20 -21.68
N TYR A 398 26.92 9.96 -21.88
CA TYR A 398 27.90 9.37 -20.97
C TYR A 398 29.30 9.67 -21.50
N TRP A 399 30.00 10.60 -20.84
CA TRP A 399 31.28 11.10 -21.30
C TRP A 399 32.26 11.25 -20.13
N ASN A 400 33.48 10.77 -20.31
CA ASN A 400 34.55 10.79 -19.30
C ASN A 400 34.12 10.16 -17.96
N GLY A 401 33.46 9.01 -18.03
CA GLY A 401 33.03 8.25 -16.84
C GLY A 401 31.82 8.83 -16.11
N LYS A 402 31.18 9.89 -16.64
CA LYS A 402 30.06 10.59 -16.01
C LYS A 402 28.90 10.81 -16.98
N VAL A 403 27.69 10.75 -16.46
CA VAL A 403 26.51 11.25 -17.17
C VAL A 403 26.53 12.77 -17.14
N GLN A 404 26.41 13.40 -18.30
CA GLN A 404 26.39 14.86 -18.44
C GLN A 404 25.16 15.27 -19.22
N ILE A 405 24.39 16.22 -18.68
CA ILE A 405 23.30 16.86 -19.39
C ILE A 405 23.90 17.91 -20.31
N VAL A 406 23.62 17.80 -21.61
CA VAL A 406 24.12 18.73 -22.61
C VAL A 406 23.23 19.98 -22.62
N THR A 407 23.86 21.15 -22.61
CA THR A 407 23.14 22.42 -22.71
C THR A 407 22.96 22.82 -24.16
N ASN A 408 21.83 23.43 -24.48
CA ASN A 408 21.63 24.06 -25.78
C ASN A 408 22.50 25.33 -25.94
N GLN A 409 22.46 25.94 -27.12
CA GLN A 409 23.25 27.14 -27.45
C GLN A 409 22.98 28.34 -26.53
N SER A 410 21.83 28.37 -25.85
CA SER A 410 21.47 29.41 -24.88
C SER A 410 21.92 29.09 -23.45
N GLY A 411 22.63 27.97 -23.23
CA GLY A 411 23.08 27.53 -21.91
C GLY A 411 22.00 26.83 -21.07
N ASN A 412 20.82 26.56 -21.64
CA ASN A 412 19.74 25.88 -20.92
C ASN A 412 19.93 24.36 -21.01
N LYS A 413 19.64 23.65 -19.92
CA LYS A 413 19.71 22.18 -19.83
C LYS A 413 18.51 21.47 -20.46
N SER A 414 17.51 22.22 -20.89
CA SER A 414 16.31 21.71 -21.54
C SER A 414 15.97 22.57 -22.74
N THR A 415 15.33 21.97 -23.73
CA THR A 415 14.89 22.62 -24.96
C THR A 415 13.37 22.49 -25.06
N PRO A 416 12.60 23.59 -25.16
CA PRO A 416 11.14 23.50 -25.31
C PRO A 416 10.75 22.65 -26.52
N SER A 417 9.70 21.84 -26.39
CA SER A 417 9.20 20.96 -27.46
C SER A 417 8.31 21.74 -28.45
N TYR A 418 8.87 22.77 -29.06
CA TYR A 418 8.21 23.69 -30.00
C TYR A 418 8.96 23.67 -31.34
N VAL A 419 8.21 23.63 -32.44
CA VAL A 419 8.74 23.74 -33.81
C VAL A 419 7.92 24.76 -34.57
N ALA A 420 8.56 25.81 -35.05
CA ALA A 420 7.95 26.85 -35.88
C ALA A 420 8.30 26.62 -37.35
N TYR A 421 7.31 26.80 -38.21
CA TYR A 421 7.45 26.61 -39.65
C TYR A 421 7.21 27.92 -40.41
N ASP A 422 7.95 28.09 -41.50
CA ASP A 422 7.84 29.24 -42.39
C ASP A 422 6.66 29.12 -43.37
N GLY A 423 6.50 30.14 -44.23
CA GLY A 423 5.44 30.22 -45.25
C GLY A 423 5.44 29.08 -46.27
N GLU A 424 6.57 28.39 -46.44
CA GLU A 424 6.72 27.25 -47.33
C GLU A 424 6.58 25.91 -46.57
N GLY A 425 6.33 25.96 -45.26
CA GLY A 425 6.27 24.81 -44.36
C GLY A 425 7.62 24.11 -44.20
N ASN A 426 8.73 24.83 -44.29
CA ASN A 426 10.04 24.38 -43.83
C ASN A 426 10.24 24.81 -42.38
N VAL A 427 11.15 24.15 -41.66
CA VAL A 427 11.44 24.50 -40.26
C VAL A 427 12.13 25.86 -40.20
N GLU A 428 11.47 26.83 -39.57
CA GLU A 428 12.00 28.16 -39.30
C GLU A 428 12.83 28.16 -38.01
N ALA A 429 12.31 27.51 -36.96
CA ALA A 429 12.94 27.47 -35.66
C ALA A 429 12.51 26.25 -34.83
N VAL A 430 13.36 25.84 -33.89
CA VAL A 430 13.07 24.80 -32.89
C VAL A 430 13.39 25.34 -31.49
N GLY A 431 12.71 24.83 -30.46
CA GLY A 431 13.08 25.13 -29.07
C GLY A 431 12.63 26.52 -28.60
N HIS A 432 13.52 27.23 -27.91
CA HIS A 432 13.22 28.55 -27.37
C HIS A 432 12.90 29.59 -28.46
N ALA A 433 13.52 29.48 -29.64
CA ALA A 433 13.23 30.37 -30.76
C ALA A 433 11.79 30.15 -31.26
N ALA A 434 11.40 28.89 -31.49
CA ALA A 434 10.02 28.55 -31.84
C ALA A 434 9.01 28.97 -30.77
N LYS A 435 9.31 28.76 -29.47
CA LYS A 435 8.41 29.19 -28.38
C LYS A 435 8.18 30.71 -28.38
N ARG A 436 9.18 31.53 -28.75
CA ARG A 436 8.99 32.98 -28.90
C ARG A 436 8.14 33.33 -30.13
N ASN A 437 8.32 32.60 -31.23
CA ASN A 437 7.54 32.79 -32.46
C ASN A 437 6.07 32.41 -32.31
N ALA A 438 5.72 31.55 -31.36
CA ALA A 438 4.33 31.11 -31.11
C ALA A 438 3.34 32.27 -30.92
N PHE A 439 3.80 33.43 -30.44
CA PHE A 439 2.96 34.63 -30.33
C PHE A 439 2.62 35.24 -31.70
N GLU A 440 3.60 35.35 -32.59
CA GLU A 440 3.44 35.97 -33.91
C GLU A 440 2.75 35.02 -34.88
N ASN A 441 3.19 33.75 -34.88
CA ASN A 441 2.79 32.71 -35.82
C ASN A 441 2.19 31.48 -35.10
N PRO A 442 1.05 31.64 -34.39
CA PRO A 442 0.49 30.56 -33.58
C PRO A 442 -0.05 29.39 -34.41
N GLU A 443 -0.46 29.62 -35.68
CA GLU A 443 -1.01 28.56 -36.54
C GLU A 443 0.07 27.65 -37.14
N THR A 444 1.31 28.14 -37.25
CA THR A 444 2.45 27.41 -37.82
C THR A 444 3.52 27.08 -36.79
N THR A 445 3.24 27.31 -35.50
CA THR A 445 4.12 26.89 -34.40
C THR A 445 3.49 25.72 -33.65
N ILE A 446 4.05 24.53 -33.86
CA ILE A 446 3.53 23.28 -33.31
C ILE A 446 4.22 22.95 -31.98
N TYR A 447 3.42 22.59 -30.99
CA TYR A 447 3.84 22.09 -29.69
C TYR A 447 2.89 20.97 -29.23
N ASP A 448 3.15 20.33 -28.10
CA ASP A 448 2.39 19.19 -27.57
C ASP A 448 2.28 18.01 -28.55
N SER A 449 3.18 17.90 -29.54
CA SER A 449 3.07 16.85 -30.55
C SER A 449 3.11 15.43 -29.96
N LYS A 450 3.76 15.27 -28.79
CA LYS A 450 3.75 14.03 -28.01
C LYS A 450 2.36 13.60 -27.52
N ARG A 451 1.39 14.53 -27.39
CA ARG A 451 -0.02 14.21 -27.09
C ARG A 451 -0.77 13.63 -28.30
N VAL A 452 -0.27 13.87 -29.52
CA VAL A 452 -0.90 13.46 -30.80
C VAL A 452 -0.21 12.26 -31.44
N ILE A 453 1.11 12.12 -31.25
CA ILE A 453 1.92 11.06 -31.87
C ILE A 453 1.32 9.67 -31.63
N GLY A 454 1.15 8.89 -32.71
CA GLY A 454 0.60 7.54 -32.69
C GLY A 454 -0.86 7.41 -32.24
N ARG A 455 -1.64 8.50 -32.25
CA ARG A 455 -3.09 8.48 -32.03
C ARG A 455 -3.86 8.62 -33.34
N SER A 456 -5.14 8.25 -33.30
CA SER A 456 -6.09 8.59 -34.35
C SER A 456 -6.65 10.00 -34.17
N ILE A 457 -6.99 10.67 -35.27
CA ILE A 457 -7.65 11.98 -35.25
C ILE A 457 -9.00 11.98 -34.49
N ASP A 458 -9.67 10.83 -34.46
CA ASP A 458 -10.94 10.62 -33.76
C ASP A 458 -10.77 10.18 -32.30
N ASP A 459 -9.53 10.02 -31.81
CA ASP A 459 -9.28 9.74 -30.40
C ASP A 459 -9.90 10.86 -29.56
N LYS A 460 -10.69 10.48 -28.54
CA LYS A 460 -11.41 11.41 -27.66
C LYS A 460 -10.49 12.45 -27.05
N VAL A 461 -9.23 12.10 -26.75
CA VAL A 461 -8.29 13.07 -26.20
C VAL A 461 -7.79 14.06 -27.25
N VAL A 462 -7.56 13.62 -28.49
CA VAL A 462 -7.18 14.50 -29.61
C VAL A 462 -8.33 15.45 -29.98
N VAL A 463 -9.56 14.91 -30.04
CA VAL A 463 -10.78 15.69 -30.31
C VAL A 463 -11.04 16.75 -29.24
N LYS A 464 -10.65 16.49 -27.99
CA LYS A 464 -10.76 17.44 -26.90
C LYS A 464 -9.68 18.54 -27.01
N ASP A 465 -8.42 18.15 -27.13
CA ASP A 465 -7.28 19.08 -27.07
C ASP A 465 -7.17 19.95 -28.34
N ARG A 466 -7.62 19.47 -29.49
CA ARG A 466 -7.62 20.28 -30.74
C ARG A 466 -8.46 21.56 -30.66
N LYS A 467 -9.35 21.67 -29.67
CA LYS A 467 -10.15 22.89 -29.41
C LYS A 467 -9.35 24.00 -28.73
N THR A 468 -8.25 23.64 -28.08
CA THR A 468 -7.41 24.58 -27.33
C THR A 468 -6.14 24.97 -28.08
N TRP A 469 -5.76 24.23 -29.12
CA TRP A 469 -4.59 24.53 -29.93
C TRP A 469 -4.88 25.58 -31.01
N PRO A 470 -3.91 26.47 -31.29
CA PRO A 470 -4.05 27.47 -32.37
C PRO A 470 -3.82 26.89 -33.77
N PHE A 471 -3.04 25.82 -33.89
CA PHE A 471 -2.76 25.11 -35.14
C PHE A 471 -3.87 24.11 -35.49
N THR A 472 -3.94 23.73 -36.77
CA THR A 472 -5.01 22.87 -37.29
C THR A 472 -4.52 21.44 -37.52
N LEU A 473 -5.31 20.48 -37.02
CA LEU A 473 -5.16 19.06 -37.31
C LEU A 473 -6.21 18.64 -38.35
N VAL A 474 -5.76 17.95 -39.40
CA VAL A 474 -6.61 17.41 -40.46
C VAL A 474 -6.41 15.90 -40.59
N ASP A 475 -7.42 15.23 -41.14
CA ASP A 475 -7.30 13.84 -41.57
C ASP A 475 -6.74 13.82 -42.99
N ASP A 476 -5.88 12.87 -43.31
CA ASP A 476 -5.44 12.65 -44.68
C ASP A 476 -6.24 11.48 -45.26
N ASP A 477 -7.03 11.76 -46.29
CA ASP A 477 -7.83 10.75 -47.01
C ASP A 477 -6.97 9.58 -47.52
N ASN A 478 -5.65 9.75 -47.68
CA ASN A 478 -4.72 8.71 -48.12
C ASN A 478 -4.17 7.83 -46.98
N GLU A 479 -4.23 8.31 -45.72
CA GLU A 479 -3.78 7.61 -44.51
C GLU A 479 -4.87 7.74 -43.43
N GLU A 480 -6.06 7.19 -43.74
CA GLU A 480 -7.31 7.37 -43.00
C GLU A 480 -7.14 7.22 -41.48
N GLY A 481 -7.50 8.28 -40.75
CA GLY A 481 -7.47 8.35 -39.30
C GLY A 481 -6.15 8.85 -38.70
N CYS A 482 -5.11 9.13 -39.50
CA CYS A 482 -3.84 9.67 -39.04
C CYS A 482 -3.89 11.22 -38.97
N PRO A 483 -3.75 11.83 -37.78
CA PRO A 483 -3.79 13.28 -37.65
C PRO A 483 -2.53 13.93 -38.25
N LYS A 484 -2.71 14.93 -39.13
CA LYS A 484 -1.63 15.74 -39.70
C LYS A 484 -1.79 17.21 -39.34
N TYR A 485 -0.68 17.89 -39.08
CA TYR A 485 -0.66 19.33 -38.91
C TYR A 485 -0.71 20.01 -40.28
N GLN A 486 -1.70 20.87 -40.49
CA GLN A 486 -1.77 21.72 -41.67
C GLN A 486 -0.90 22.95 -41.45
N VAL A 487 0.19 23.05 -42.21
CA VAL A 487 1.08 24.22 -42.23
C VAL A 487 1.10 24.76 -43.66
N HIS A 488 0.37 25.85 -43.90
CA HIS A 488 0.13 26.37 -45.25
C HIS A 488 -0.39 25.27 -46.18
N ASP A 489 0.34 24.92 -47.24
CA ASP A 489 -0.03 23.88 -48.21
C ASP A 489 0.58 22.51 -47.87
N LYS A 490 1.33 22.38 -46.77
CA LYS A 490 1.98 21.13 -46.35
C LYS A 490 1.21 20.43 -45.22
N LEU A 491 1.20 19.11 -45.29
CA LEU A 491 0.71 18.22 -44.23
C LEU A 491 1.90 17.53 -43.56
N LEU A 492 2.08 17.79 -42.27
CA LEU A 492 3.17 17.23 -41.47
C LEU A 492 2.63 16.22 -40.48
N ARG A 493 3.27 15.06 -40.36
CA ARG A 493 2.89 14.06 -39.35
C ARG A 493 3.49 14.42 -37.98
N PRO A 494 2.92 13.95 -36.87
CA PRO A 494 3.52 14.09 -35.54
C PRO A 494 4.94 13.55 -35.44
N GLU A 495 5.27 12.50 -36.20
CA GLU A 495 6.61 11.96 -36.30
C GLU A 495 7.60 12.93 -36.93
N ASP A 496 7.17 13.70 -37.94
CA ASP A 496 8.00 14.69 -38.61
C ASP A 496 8.33 15.84 -37.63
N VAL A 497 7.31 16.34 -36.90
CA VAL A 497 7.51 17.37 -35.86
C VAL A 497 8.43 16.87 -34.73
N SER A 498 8.23 15.63 -34.28
CA SER A 498 9.05 15.03 -33.22
C SER A 498 10.49 14.75 -33.70
N ALA A 499 10.68 14.46 -34.99
CA ALA A 499 12.00 14.27 -35.58
C ALA A 499 12.82 15.57 -35.54
N GLU A 500 12.20 16.74 -35.77
CA GLU A 500 12.90 18.03 -35.66
C GLU A 500 13.43 18.30 -34.23
N LEU A 501 12.67 17.88 -33.22
CA LEU A 501 13.13 17.94 -31.82
C LEU A 501 14.32 17.00 -31.56
N LEU A 502 14.29 15.80 -32.15
CA LEU A 502 15.39 14.82 -32.04
C LEU A 502 16.64 15.29 -32.80
N ILE A 503 16.48 15.93 -33.96
CA ILE A 503 17.56 16.56 -34.74
C ILE A 503 18.22 17.66 -33.92
N GLU A 504 17.44 18.51 -33.26
CA GLU A 504 17.97 19.56 -32.38
C GLU A 504 18.73 18.96 -31.19
N CYS A 505 18.20 17.92 -30.53
CA CYS A 505 18.90 17.21 -29.45
C CYS A 505 20.21 16.56 -29.93
N ARG A 506 20.20 15.94 -31.11
CA ARG A 506 21.40 15.37 -31.73
C ARG A 506 22.44 16.47 -31.99
N SER A 507 22.03 17.57 -32.63
CA SER A 507 22.92 18.71 -32.93
C SER A 507 23.60 19.27 -31.68
N GLN A 508 22.85 19.39 -30.57
CA GLN A 508 23.41 19.79 -29.27
C GLN A 508 24.48 18.81 -28.78
N ALA A 509 24.21 17.50 -28.85
CA ALA A 509 25.18 16.49 -28.46
C ALA A 509 26.40 16.43 -29.38
N GLU A 510 26.22 16.59 -30.69
CA GLU A 510 27.32 16.65 -31.67
C GLU A 510 28.24 17.85 -31.42
N ALA A 511 27.66 19.01 -31.12
CA ALA A 511 28.42 20.20 -30.74
C ALA A 511 29.21 19.99 -29.43
N PHE A 512 28.65 19.27 -28.46
CA PHE A 512 29.31 18.96 -27.20
C PHE A 512 30.43 17.91 -27.35
N LEU A 513 30.18 16.83 -28.10
CA LEU A 513 31.11 15.72 -28.28
C LEU A 513 32.16 15.99 -29.37
N ASN A 514 31.92 16.99 -30.22
CA ASN A 514 32.73 17.31 -31.40
C ASN A 514 32.87 16.11 -32.37
N CYS A 515 31.80 15.34 -32.54
CA CYS A 515 31.72 14.22 -33.47
C CYS A 515 30.28 14.01 -33.93
N ARG A 516 30.10 13.25 -35.02
CA ARG A 516 28.76 12.89 -35.51
C ARG A 516 28.13 11.83 -34.62
N VAL A 517 26.86 11.99 -34.28
CA VAL A 517 26.09 11.06 -33.45
C VAL A 517 25.08 10.34 -34.32
N LYS A 518 25.09 9.01 -34.32
CA LYS A 518 24.15 8.18 -35.10
C LYS A 518 23.24 7.32 -34.25
N LYS A 519 23.54 7.15 -32.95
CA LYS A 519 22.85 6.20 -32.08
C LYS A 519 22.17 6.93 -30.94
N ALA A 520 20.94 6.54 -30.63
CA ALA A 520 20.19 7.12 -29.52
C ALA A 520 19.38 6.09 -28.74
N VAL A 521 19.20 6.37 -27.46
CA VAL A 521 18.14 5.80 -26.61
C VAL A 521 17.13 6.90 -26.36
N ILE A 522 15.86 6.66 -26.66
CA ILE A 522 14.79 7.67 -26.56
C ILE A 522 13.79 7.25 -25.48
N THR A 523 13.39 8.20 -24.63
CA THR A 523 12.38 7.95 -23.58
C THR A 523 10.95 7.99 -24.12
N VAL A 524 10.06 7.20 -23.50
CA VAL A 524 8.61 7.31 -23.67
C VAL A 524 7.88 7.10 -22.34
N PRO A 525 6.63 7.57 -22.19
CA PRO A 525 5.78 7.24 -21.05
C PRO A 525 5.62 5.73 -20.89
N ALA A 526 5.55 5.22 -19.66
CA ALA A 526 5.41 3.78 -19.43
C ALA A 526 4.09 3.23 -19.99
N TYR A 527 3.07 4.09 -20.07
CA TYR A 527 1.74 3.77 -20.59
C TYR A 527 1.55 4.07 -22.09
N PHE A 528 2.60 4.48 -22.81
CA PHE A 528 2.52 4.58 -24.27
C PHE A 528 2.14 3.23 -24.88
N ASN A 529 1.15 3.27 -25.76
CA ASN A 529 0.80 2.12 -26.59
C ASN A 529 1.82 1.97 -27.73
N ASP A 530 1.66 0.93 -28.51
CA ASP A 530 2.67 0.57 -29.50
C ASP A 530 2.62 1.39 -30.78
N ASP A 531 1.46 1.94 -31.15
CA ASP A 531 1.38 2.91 -32.24
C ASP A 531 2.18 4.17 -31.87
N GLN A 532 2.09 4.61 -30.62
CA GLN A 532 2.86 5.74 -30.09
C GLN A 532 4.35 5.42 -30.04
N LYS A 533 4.75 4.23 -29.55
CA LYS A 533 6.17 3.81 -29.55
C LYS A 533 6.74 3.67 -30.95
N ARG A 534 5.98 3.08 -31.89
CA ARG A 534 6.39 2.93 -33.28
C ARG A 534 6.53 4.29 -33.96
N ALA A 535 5.61 5.21 -33.69
CA ALA A 535 5.69 6.58 -34.17
C ALA A 535 6.93 7.30 -33.61
N THR A 536 7.26 7.16 -32.32
CA THR A 536 8.51 7.68 -31.76
C THR A 536 9.76 7.05 -32.39
N LEU A 537 9.76 5.73 -32.66
CA LEU A 537 10.84 5.06 -33.39
C LEU A 537 10.98 5.60 -34.82
N ASN A 538 9.86 5.87 -35.50
CA ASN A 538 9.86 6.46 -36.84
C ASN A 538 10.40 7.89 -36.81
N ALA A 539 10.04 8.70 -35.80
CA ALA A 539 10.63 10.02 -35.60
C ALA A 539 12.17 9.94 -35.45
N GLY A 540 12.68 8.96 -34.69
CA GLY A 540 14.12 8.70 -34.59
C GLY A 540 14.77 8.36 -35.94
N LYS A 541 14.11 7.54 -36.77
CA LYS A 541 14.60 7.23 -38.13
C LYS A 541 14.62 8.45 -39.05
N ILE A 542 13.57 9.28 -39.02
CA ILE A 542 13.50 10.52 -39.79
C ILE A 542 14.62 11.48 -39.36
N ALA A 543 14.94 11.50 -38.07
CA ALA A 543 16.06 12.25 -37.50
C ALA A 543 17.46 11.67 -37.81
N ASP A 544 17.59 10.64 -38.66
CA ASP A 544 18.85 9.93 -38.95
C ASP A 544 19.54 9.40 -37.68
N LEU A 545 18.74 8.85 -36.75
CA LEU A 545 19.19 8.16 -35.54
C LEU A 545 18.82 6.66 -35.60
N GLU A 546 19.81 5.80 -35.43
CA GLU A 546 19.64 4.40 -35.04
C GLU A 546 19.17 4.36 -33.57
N VAL A 547 17.87 4.16 -33.39
CA VAL A 547 17.29 4.03 -32.05
C VAL A 547 17.61 2.64 -31.49
N LEU A 548 18.62 2.58 -30.62
CA LEU A 548 19.10 1.33 -30.02
C LEU A 548 18.02 0.67 -29.17
N THR A 549 17.29 1.48 -28.40
CA THR A 549 16.11 1.05 -27.66
C THR A 549 15.25 2.25 -27.28
N ILE A 550 13.97 1.99 -27.06
CA ILE A 550 13.09 2.91 -26.32
C ILE A 550 13.12 2.50 -24.85
N ILE A 551 13.18 3.47 -23.95
CA ILE A 551 13.14 3.24 -22.50
C ILE A 551 11.95 3.96 -21.88
N ASN A 552 11.30 3.34 -20.89
CA ASN A 552 10.23 4.01 -20.16
C ASN A 552 10.82 5.13 -19.27
N GLU A 553 10.20 6.30 -19.27
CA GLU A 553 10.57 7.48 -18.45
C GLU A 553 10.83 7.14 -16.98
N PRO A 554 9.89 6.49 -16.24
CA PRO A 554 10.14 6.18 -14.83
C PRO A 554 11.26 5.16 -14.64
N THR A 555 11.53 4.30 -15.63
CA THR A 555 12.68 3.37 -15.59
C THR A 555 13.99 4.13 -15.79
N ALA A 556 14.05 5.07 -16.72
CA ALA A 556 15.21 5.94 -16.91
C ALA A 556 15.49 6.77 -15.65
N ALA A 557 14.45 7.31 -15.01
CA ALA A 557 14.57 8.00 -13.72
C ALA A 557 15.09 7.08 -12.60
N GLY A 558 14.61 5.82 -12.56
CA GLY A 558 15.13 4.79 -11.66
C GLY A 558 16.61 4.47 -11.88
N ILE A 559 17.05 4.41 -13.14
CA ILE A 559 18.48 4.27 -13.51
C ILE A 559 19.28 5.47 -13.04
N ALA A 560 18.82 6.69 -13.31
CA ALA A 560 19.50 7.90 -12.85
C ALA A 560 19.63 7.94 -11.32
N TYR A 561 18.55 7.60 -10.59
CA TYR A 561 18.57 7.52 -9.13
C TYR A 561 19.53 6.44 -8.61
N GLY A 562 19.52 5.24 -9.22
CA GLY A 562 20.38 4.13 -8.83
C GLY A 562 21.85 4.29 -9.21
N TRP A 563 22.17 5.12 -10.21
CA TRP A 563 23.52 5.22 -10.79
C TRP A 563 24.59 5.71 -9.80
N ASP A 564 24.23 6.70 -8.98
CA ASP A 564 25.12 7.28 -7.96
C ASP A 564 25.00 6.58 -6.59
N ILE A 565 23.96 5.77 -6.42
CA ILE A 565 23.67 5.07 -5.18
C ILE A 565 24.19 3.63 -5.31
N LEU A 566 25.45 3.43 -4.93
CA LEU A 566 25.96 2.09 -4.60
C LEU A 566 25.30 1.70 -3.27
N CYS A 567 24.07 1.18 -3.32
CA CYS A 567 23.38 0.69 -2.14
C CYS A 567 23.55 -0.81 -2.04
N ASP A 568 24.20 -1.24 -0.95
CA ASP A 568 24.44 -2.64 -0.63
C ASP A 568 23.15 -3.38 -0.22
N ARG A 569 22.05 -2.63 -0.05
CA ARG A 569 20.74 -3.15 0.32
C ARG A 569 19.73 -2.80 -0.78
N PRO A 570 18.94 -3.79 -1.25
CA PRO A 570 17.82 -3.53 -2.14
C PRO A 570 16.88 -2.48 -1.55
N LYS A 571 16.56 -1.45 -2.33
CA LYS A 571 15.65 -0.37 -1.98
C LYS A 571 14.44 -0.41 -2.89
N MET A 572 13.26 -0.45 -2.29
CA MET A 572 12.01 -0.20 -2.99
C MET A 572 11.80 1.30 -3.13
N VAL A 573 11.72 1.77 -4.37
CA VAL A 573 11.58 3.18 -4.74
C VAL A 573 10.28 3.36 -5.50
N LEU A 574 9.49 4.35 -5.08
CA LEU A 574 8.35 4.85 -5.86
C LEU A 574 8.85 6.04 -6.70
N ILE A 575 8.76 5.90 -8.02
CA ILE A 575 8.93 7.00 -8.97
C ILE A 575 7.54 7.60 -9.20
N PHE A 576 7.42 8.91 -9.02
CA PHE A 576 6.24 9.70 -9.31
C PHE A 576 6.63 10.79 -10.31
N ASP A 577 6.28 10.57 -11.58
CA ASP A 577 6.65 11.43 -12.69
C ASP A 577 5.40 12.13 -13.23
N LEU A 578 5.28 13.44 -12.95
CA LEU A 578 4.19 14.28 -13.42
C LEU A 578 4.76 15.37 -14.34
N GLY A 579 4.76 15.08 -15.64
CA GLY A 579 5.26 15.97 -16.68
C GLY A 579 4.22 17.00 -17.15
N GLY A 580 4.49 17.61 -18.30
CA GLY A 580 3.54 18.53 -18.95
C GLY A 580 2.31 17.81 -19.54
N GLY A 581 2.54 16.68 -20.22
CA GLY A 581 1.48 15.91 -20.89
C GLY A 581 1.05 14.63 -20.20
N THR A 582 1.94 14.03 -19.42
CA THR A 582 1.84 12.64 -18.99
C THR A 582 2.10 12.50 -17.51
N PHE A 583 1.47 11.50 -16.91
CA PHE A 583 1.66 11.12 -15.53
C PHE A 583 2.01 9.64 -15.47
N ASP A 584 3.21 9.32 -15.02
CA ASP A 584 3.70 7.95 -14.90
C ASP A 584 4.16 7.68 -13.46
N VAL A 585 3.86 6.50 -12.97
CA VAL A 585 4.29 6.04 -11.65
C VAL A 585 4.85 4.63 -11.74
N ALA A 586 5.95 4.37 -11.04
CA ALA A 586 6.55 3.05 -11.00
C ALA A 586 7.06 2.69 -9.62
N ILE A 587 6.92 1.44 -9.24
CA ILE A 587 7.63 0.87 -8.10
C ILE A 587 8.80 0.08 -8.64
N ILE A 588 10.01 0.43 -8.21
CA ILE A 588 11.25 -0.14 -8.67
C ILE A 588 12.03 -0.65 -7.47
N ASN A 589 12.51 -1.89 -7.53
CA ASN A 589 13.47 -2.42 -6.58
C ASN A 589 14.88 -2.22 -7.15
N ILE A 590 15.70 -1.42 -6.46
CA ILE A 590 17.05 -1.08 -6.86
C ILE A 590 18.02 -1.73 -5.89
N ASP A 591 18.89 -2.62 -6.37
CA ASP A 591 20.01 -3.19 -5.62
C ASP A 591 21.36 -2.79 -6.26
N SER A 592 22.47 -3.21 -5.66
CA SER A 592 23.82 -2.83 -6.11
C SER A 592 24.18 -3.29 -7.52
N HIS A 593 23.41 -4.19 -8.12
CA HIS A 593 23.69 -4.76 -9.44
C HIS A 593 22.50 -4.69 -10.41
N ASN A 594 21.27 -4.46 -9.93
CA ASN A 594 20.05 -4.57 -10.72
C ASN A 594 19.02 -3.48 -10.40
N ILE A 595 18.29 -3.10 -11.44
CA ILE A 595 17.12 -2.24 -11.36
C ILE A 595 15.93 -3.06 -11.87
N ASN A 596 15.05 -3.42 -10.95
CA ASN A 596 13.90 -4.28 -11.22
C ASN A 596 12.60 -3.49 -11.10
N VAL A 597 11.89 -3.29 -12.21
CA VAL A 597 10.57 -2.66 -12.19
C VAL A 597 9.55 -3.65 -11.65
N ILE A 598 8.98 -3.36 -10.48
CA ILE A 598 7.98 -4.20 -9.82
C ILE A 598 6.61 -3.95 -10.43
N ALA A 599 6.23 -2.70 -10.62
CA ALA A 599 4.98 -2.33 -11.26
C ALA A 599 5.10 -0.93 -11.85
N PHE A 600 4.27 -0.63 -12.84
CA PHE A 600 4.06 0.72 -13.34
C PHE A 600 2.57 0.96 -13.60
N ASP A 601 2.21 2.22 -13.55
CA ASP A 601 0.89 2.75 -13.85
C ASP A 601 1.03 4.16 -14.42
N GLY A 602 -0.02 4.69 -15.01
CA GLY A 602 0.07 6.04 -15.54
C GLY A 602 -1.16 6.45 -16.33
N ASP A 603 -1.00 7.61 -16.95
CA ASP A 603 -1.98 8.27 -17.77
C ASP A 603 -1.28 9.18 -18.79
N THR A 604 -1.38 8.81 -20.07
CA THR A 604 -0.74 9.51 -21.18
C THR A 604 -1.38 10.88 -21.50
N HIS A 605 -2.41 11.28 -20.74
CA HIS A 605 -3.18 12.51 -20.95
C HIS A 605 -3.60 13.14 -19.61
N LEU A 606 -2.59 13.40 -18.79
CA LEU A 606 -2.70 14.01 -17.47
C LEU A 606 -1.36 14.65 -17.12
N GLY A 607 -1.29 15.97 -17.12
CA GLY A 607 -0.07 16.67 -16.75
C GLY A 607 -0.26 18.15 -16.46
N GLY A 608 0.84 18.89 -16.51
CA GLY A 608 0.89 20.34 -16.35
C GLY A 608 -0.01 21.13 -17.31
N ASP A 609 -0.23 20.66 -18.54
CA ASP A 609 -1.06 21.38 -19.52
C ASP A 609 -2.55 21.28 -19.13
N ASP A 610 -2.97 20.18 -18.51
CA ASP A 610 -4.34 20.05 -18.01
C ASP A 610 -4.61 21.03 -16.86
N VAL A 611 -3.59 21.32 -16.04
CA VAL A 611 -3.65 22.35 -15.01
C VAL A 611 -3.72 23.75 -15.64
N ASP A 612 -2.94 24.00 -16.69
CA ASP A 612 -2.98 25.27 -17.43
C ASP A 612 -4.36 25.51 -18.04
N ILE A 613 -4.96 24.50 -18.68
CA ILE A 613 -6.31 24.57 -19.26
C ILE A 613 -7.36 24.86 -18.18
N LYS A 614 -7.28 24.23 -17.00
CA LYS A 614 -8.20 24.51 -15.87
C LYS A 614 -8.10 25.97 -15.42
N LEU A 615 -6.88 26.50 -15.36
CA LEU A 615 -6.64 27.88 -14.98
C LEU A 615 -7.09 28.87 -16.07
N MET A 616 -6.86 28.54 -17.34
CA MET A 616 -7.36 29.31 -18.48
C MET A 616 -8.89 29.38 -18.47
N GLN A 617 -9.56 28.26 -18.24
CA GLN A 617 -11.02 28.19 -18.16
C GLN A 617 -11.54 29.10 -17.04
N HIS A 618 -10.96 29.02 -15.84
CA HIS A 618 -11.31 29.91 -14.73
C HIS A 618 -11.13 31.40 -15.10
N CYS A 619 -10.01 31.76 -15.71
CA CYS A 619 -9.75 33.14 -16.11
C CYS A 619 -10.71 33.62 -17.22
N ALA A 620 -11.05 32.75 -18.17
CA ALA A 620 -11.99 33.06 -19.24
C ALA A 620 -13.42 33.22 -18.71
N ASP A 621 -13.84 32.41 -17.74
CA ASP A 621 -15.16 32.50 -17.12
C ASP A 621 -15.32 33.78 -16.30
N GLU A 622 -14.31 34.17 -15.51
CA GLU A 622 -14.28 35.45 -14.79
C GLU A 622 -14.28 36.66 -15.76
N PHE A 623 -13.54 36.56 -16.85
CA PHE A 623 -13.54 37.58 -17.89
C PHE A 623 -14.90 37.67 -18.59
N LYS A 624 -15.54 36.54 -18.90
CA LYS A 624 -16.87 36.48 -19.49
C LYS A 624 -17.92 37.05 -18.54
N ALA A 625 -17.85 36.73 -17.25
CA ALA A 625 -18.77 37.27 -16.24
C ALA A 625 -18.68 38.81 -16.14
N SER A 626 -17.47 39.38 -16.26
CA SER A 626 -17.25 40.82 -16.16
C SER A 626 -17.46 41.58 -17.47
N THR A 627 -17.31 40.94 -18.63
CA THR A 627 -17.29 41.64 -19.94
C THR A 627 -18.34 41.17 -20.94
N ASN A 628 -19.01 40.04 -20.67
CA ASN A 628 -19.87 39.28 -21.56
C ASN A 628 -19.19 38.80 -22.86
N ILE A 629 -17.86 38.66 -22.85
CA ILE A 629 -17.07 38.17 -23.99
C ILE A 629 -16.56 36.76 -23.68
N ASP A 630 -16.91 35.80 -24.53
CA ASP A 630 -16.40 34.44 -24.46
C ASP A 630 -15.10 34.31 -25.27
N LEU A 631 -13.98 34.01 -24.60
CA LEU A 631 -12.67 33.95 -25.26
C LEU A 631 -12.51 32.70 -26.13
N PHE A 632 -13.09 31.56 -25.74
CA PHE A 632 -12.96 30.31 -26.49
C PHE A 632 -13.88 30.29 -27.72
N ALA A 633 -15.12 30.75 -27.58
CA ALA A 633 -16.08 30.75 -28.69
C ALA A 633 -15.66 31.66 -29.87
N ARG A 634 -14.81 32.66 -29.62
CA ARG A 634 -14.30 33.57 -30.66
C ARG A 634 -13.33 32.91 -31.62
N ALA A 635 -12.51 31.98 -31.13
CA ALA A 635 -11.51 31.30 -31.97
C ALA A 635 -12.16 30.38 -33.00
N GLU A 636 -13.35 29.84 -32.70
CA GLU A 636 -14.11 28.92 -33.57
C GLU A 636 -15.27 29.60 -34.32
N CYS A 637 -15.45 30.92 -34.24
CA CYS A 637 -16.60 31.62 -34.83
C CYS A 637 -16.60 31.50 -36.38
N PRO A 638 -17.55 30.78 -37.00
CA PRO A 638 -17.55 30.54 -38.46
C PRO A 638 -17.80 31.80 -39.29
N ILE A 639 -18.41 32.81 -38.67
CA ILE A 639 -18.85 34.05 -39.32
C ILE A 639 -17.78 35.16 -39.22
N ALA A 640 -16.70 34.92 -38.46
CA ALA A 640 -15.61 35.87 -38.28
C ALA A 640 -14.64 35.84 -39.47
N SER A 641 -14.05 36.99 -39.79
CA SER A 641 -12.99 37.10 -40.79
C SER A 641 -11.75 36.26 -40.39
N ALA A 642 -10.90 35.93 -41.36
CA ALA A 642 -9.65 35.21 -41.08
C ALA A 642 -8.76 35.97 -40.08
N GLU A 643 -8.69 37.30 -40.19
CA GLU A 643 -7.91 38.16 -39.30
C GLU A 643 -8.46 38.19 -37.86
N GLU A 644 -9.79 38.21 -37.70
CA GLU A 644 -10.44 38.13 -36.39
C GLU A 644 -10.21 36.78 -35.71
N ARG A 645 -10.27 35.68 -36.46
CA ARG A 645 -9.99 34.33 -35.95
C ARG A 645 -8.53 34.20 -35.52
N LEU A 646 -7.60 34.69 -36.33
CA LEU A 646 -6.17 34.70 -36.00
C LEU A 646 -5.90 35.55 -34.74
N SER A 647 -6.52 36.72 -34.63
CA SER A 647 -6.43 37.57 -33.44
C SER A 647 -6.95 36.86 -32.18
N ALA A 648 -8.09 36.14 -32.27
CA ALA A 648 -8.62 35.35 -31.16
C ALA A 648 -7.67 34.21 -30.75
N LYS A 649 -7.07 33.50 -31.71
CA LYS A 649 -6.06 32.45 -31.44
C LYS A 649 -4.83 33.02 -30.74
N ARG A 650 -4.31 34.17 -31.18
CA ARG A 650 -3.20 34.88 -30.50
C ARG A 650 -3.58 35.25 -29.06
N SER A 651 -4.81 35.71 -28.82
CA SER A 651 -5.28 36.00 -27.46
C SER A 651 -5.34 34.77 -26.56
N LEU A 652 -5.76 33.61 -27.09
CA LEU A 652 -5.74 32.35 -26.34
C LEU A 652 -4.30 31.91 -26.02
N GLN A 653 -3.37 32.05 -26.96
CA GLN A 653 -1.95 31.76 -26.69
C GLN A 653 -1.39 32.64 -25.57
N ARG A 654 -1.67 33.95 -25.60
CA ARG A 654 -1.23 34.86 -24.54
C ARG A 654 -1.84 34.53 -23.18
N LEU A 655 -3.10 34.10 -23.16
CA LEU A 655 -3.75 33.63 -21.94
C LEU A 655 -3.10 32.36 -21.42
N HIS A 656 -2.83 31.39 -22.30
CA HIS A 656 -2.12 30.16 -21.97
C HIS A 656 -0.77 30.46 -21.31
N ASP A 657 0.07 31.29 -21.94
CA ASP A 657 1.41 31.63 -21.43
C ASP A 657 1.34 32.33 -20.05
N ALA A 658 0.35 33.22 -19.87
CA ALA A 658 0.12 33.90 -18.60
C ALA A 658 -0.37 32.94 -17.51
N CYS A 659 -1.22 31.96 -17.85
CA CYS A 659 -1.69 30.92 -16.95
C CYS A 659 -0.56 29.95 -16.57
N GLU A 660 0.26 29.50 -17.53
CA GLU A 660 1.43 28.65 -17.26
C GLU A 660 2.40 29.34 -16.29
N THR A 661 2.65 30.63 -16.51
CA THR A 661 3.48 31.46 -15.62
C THR A 661 2.87 31.56 -14.23
N CYS A 662 1.58 31.89 -14.14
CA CYS A 662 0.87 32.01 -12.88
C CYS A 662 0.85 30.68 -12.10
N LYS A 663 0.63 29.54 -12.75
CA LYS A 663 0.71 28.20 -12.14
C LYS A 663 2.08 27.96 -11.49
N LYS A 664 3.17 28.28 -12.20
CA LYS A 664 4.54 28.11 -11.69
C LYS A 664 4.79 29.01 -10.48
N GLU A 665 4.37 30.28 -10.54
CA GLU A 665 4.54 31.23 -9.44
C GLU A 665 3.70 30.85 -8.21
N LEU A 666 2.48 30.35 -8.40
CA LEU A 666 1.62 29.82 -7.33
C LEU A 666 2.18 28.56 -6.66
N SER A 667 3.27 27.98 -7.16
CA SER A 667 3.99 26.91 -6.45
C SER A 667 4.88 27.46 -5.32
N PHE A 668 5.17 28.76 -5.33
CA PHE A 668 6.00 29.43 -4.32
C PHE A 668 5.24 30.51 -3.55
N TYR A 669 4.23 31.13 -4.18
CA TYR A 669 3.48 32.24 -3.63
C TYR A 669 2.00 31.88 -3.39
N PRO A 670 1.37 32.40 -2.32
CA PRO A 670 -0.02 32.05 -2.00
C PRO A 670 -1.05 32.69 -2.94
N THR A 671 -0.68 33.74 -3.67
CA THR A 671 -1.56 34.43 -4.62
C THR A 671 -0.75 35.06 -5.74
N GLN A 672 -1.34 35.13 -6.93
CA GLN A 672 -0.79 35.84 -8.07
C GLN A 672 -1.90 36.41 -8.95
N THR A 673 -1.58 37.33 -9.88
CA THR A 673 -2.54 37.89 -10.84
C THR A 673 -2.19 37.50 -12.27
N VAL A 674 -3.14 36.91 -12.99
CA VAL A 674 -3.05 36.69 -14.44
C VAL A 674 -3.39 38.00 -15.13
N ILE A 675 -2.46 38.53 -15.92
CA ILE A 675 -2.60 39.81 -16.63
C ILE A 675 -2.36 39.61 -18.12
N VAL A 676 -3.34 39.98 -18.93
CA VAL A 676 -3.22 40.00 -20.41
C VAL A 676 -3.89 41.26 -20.95
N ASP A 677 -3.09 42.20 -21.45
CA ASP A 677 -3.59 43.46 -21.99
C ASP A 677 -4.28 43.27 -23.34
N ALA A 678 -5.34 44.02 -23.61
CA ALA A 678 -6.11 43.97 -24.85
C ALA A 678 -6.42 42.53 -25.30
N ILE A 679 -6.84 41.66 -24.38
CA ILE A 679 -7.13 40.26 -24.69
C ILE A 679 -8.27 40.13 -25.69
N ALA A 680 -9.25 41.03 -25.64
CA ALA A 680 -10.41 41.03 -26.54
C ALA A 680 -11.08 42.40 -26.59
N ASN A 681 -11.32 42.90 -27.81
CA ASN A 681 -12.05 44.16 -28.06
C ASN A 681 -11.52 45.36 -27.23
N GLY A 682 -10.19 45.46 -27.10
CA GLY A 682 -9.54 46.52 -26.33
C GLY A 682 -9.67 46.40 -24.80
N LYS A 683 -10.31 45.34 -24.29
CA LYS A 683 -10.42 45.07 -22.84
C LYS A 683 -9.23 44.25 -22.35
N ASN A 684 -8.74 44.57 -21.15
CA ASN A 684 -7.67 43.85 -20.47
C ASN A 684 -8.25 42.75 -19.58
N LEU A 685 -7.54 41.62 -19.47
CA LEU A 685 -7.81 40.58 -18.47
C LEU A 685 -6.88 40.80 -17.28
N ARG A 686 -7.45 40.90 -16.08
CA ARG A 686 -6.71 41.01 -14.81
C ARG A 686 -7.42 40.22 -13.72
N ILE A 687 -7.06 38.95 -13.57
CA ILE A 687 -7.73 38.02 -12.64
C ILE A 687 -6.77 37.64 -11.52
N LYS A 688 -7.16 37.91 -10.27
CA LYS A 688 -6.39 37.49 -9.09
C LYS A 688 -6.72 36.04 -8.77
N VAL A 689 -5.69 35.20 -8.71
CA VAL A 689 -5.78 33.77 -8.42
C VAL A 689 -5.06 33.48 -7.11
N THR A 690 -5.65 32.65 -6.26
CA THR A 690 -5.01 32.15 -5.05
C THR A 690 -4.58 30.69 -5.24
N ARG A 691 -3.65 30.22 -4.41
CA ARG A 691 -3.28 28.80 -4.39
C ARG A 691 -4.50 27.90 -4.17
N GLN A 692 -5.38 28.28 -3.26
CA GLN A 692 -6.63 27.57 -3.00
C GLN A 692 -7.52 27.50 -4.25
N THR A 693 -7.67 28.62 -4.96
CA THR A 693 -8.43 28.67 -6.22
C THR A 693 -7.87 27.69 -7.25
N LEU A 694 -6.55 27.60 -7.39
CA LEU A 694 -5.91 26.63 -8.28
C LEU A 694 -6.22 25.19 -7.86
N ASP A 695 -6.03 24.88 -6.57
CA ASP A 695 -6.23 23.54 -6.03
C ASP A 695 -7.70 23.08 -6.12
N ASP A 696 -8.66 23.98 -5.92
CA ASP A 696 -10.09 23.70 -6.08
C ASP A 696 -10.42 23.35 -7.55
N ASN A 697 -9.91 24.13 -8.51
CA ASN A 697 -10.12 23.90 -9.93
C ASN A 697 -9.44 22.62 -10.45
N CYS A 698 -8.39 22.14 -9.77
CA CYS A 698 -7.62 20.96 -10.15
C CYS A 698 -7.92 19.72 -9.29
N SER A 699 -8.91 19.77 -8.39
CA SER A 699 -9.23 18.70 -7.45
C SER A 699 -9.51 17.35 -8.15
N ASP A 700 -10.15 17.37 -9.32
CA ASP A 700 -10.41 16.17 -10.11
C ASP A 700 -9.12 15.56 -10.68
N LEU A 701 -8.17 16.38 -11.12
CA LEU A 701 -6.87 15.93 -11.62
C LEU A 701 -6.07 15.26 -10.49
N TYR A 702 -6.03 15.88 -9.30
CA TYR A 702 -5.32 15.33 -8.14
C TYR A 702 -5.91 13.99 -7.67
N LYS A 703 -7.26 13.87 -7.65
CA LYS A 703 -7.94 12.60 -7.32
C LYS A 703 -7.62 11.51 -8.34
N ARG A 704 -7.55 11.85 -9.63
CA ARG A 704 -7.15 10.93 -10.70
C ARG A 704 -5.72 10.42 -10.47
N MET A 705 -4.78 11.31 -10.13
CA MET A 705 -3.39 10.92 -9.80
C MET A 705 -3.33 9.94 -8.62
N LEU A 706 -4.01 10.25 -7.51
CA LEU A 706 -4.04 9.37 -6.33
C LEU A 706 -4.66 8.00 -6.63
N THR A 707 -5.72 7.98 -7.45
CA THR A 707 -6.36 6.72 -7.89
C THR A 707 -5.39 5.84 -8.68
N ILE A 708 -4.55 6.43 -9.53
CA ILE A 708 -3.52 5.73 -10.29
C ILE A 708 -2.43 5.18 -9.36
N VAL A 709 -1.99 5.96 -8.36
CA VAL A 709 -1.04 5.49 -7.33
C VAL A 709 -1.62 4.32 -6.53
N ASP A 710 -2.89 4.41 -6.09
CA ASP A 710 -3.54 3.31 -5.37
C ASP A 710 -3.64 2.03 -6.23
N ARG A 711 -3.90 2.20 -7.54
CA ARG A 711 -3.90 1.10 -8.50
C ARG A 711 -2.51 0.49 -8.63
N LEU A 712 -1.46 1.31 -8.72
CA LEU A 712 -0.06 0.87 -8.73
C LEU A 712 0.30 0.07 -7.48
N MET A 713 -0.03 0.57 -6.28
CA MET A 713 0.29 -0.11 -5.01
C MET A 713 -0.33 -1.52 -4.96
N LYS A 714 -1.59 -1.65 -5.42
CA LYS A 714 -2.26 -2.95 -5.53
C LYS A 714 -1.62 -3.85 -6.60
N LYS A 715 -1.15 -3.29 -7.72
CA LYS A 715 -0.42 -4.04 -8.76
C LYS A 715 0.89 -4.60 -8.20
N ALA A 716 1.67 -3.77 -7.52
CA ALA A 716 2.98 -4.14 -6.99
C ALA A 716 2.91 -5.28 -5.96
N GLN A 717 1.89 -5.27 -5.09
CA GLN A 717 1.67 -6.37 -4.11
C GLN A 717 1.46 -7.74 -4.76
N ASN A 718 0.97 -7.77 -6.01
CA ASN A 718 0.67 -8.99 -6.75
C ASN A 718 1.67 -9.27 -7.87
N SER A 719 2.70 -8.42 -8.01
CA SER A 719 3.66 -8.53 -9.09
C SER A 719 4.59 -9.71 -8.87
N LYS A 720 4.88 -10.43 -9.95
CA LYS A 720 5.81 -11.57 -9.96
C LYS A 720 7.04 -11.32 -10.83
N TYR A 721 7.36 -10.06 -11.16
CA TYR A 721 8.54 -9.77 -11.98
C TYR A 721 9.86 -9.99 -11.21
N PRO A 722 10.90 -10.53 -11.87
CA PRO A 722 10.89 -11.16 -13.20
C PRO A 722 10.11 -12.50 -13.19
N THR A 723 9.42 -12.81 -14.28
CA THR A 723 8.58 -14.02 -14.37
C THR A 723 8.81 -14.79 -15.67
N GLN A 724 8.56 -16.10 -15.64
CA GLN A 724 8.57 -16.93 -16.84
C GLN A 724 7.39 -17.89 -16.83
N GLY A 725 6.97 -18.28 -18.02
CA GLY A 725 5.94 -19.29 -18.24
C GLY A 725 6.22 -20.02 -19.55
N GLU A 726 5.86 -21.29 -19.59
CA GLU A 726 6.06 -22.14 -20.75
C GLU A 726 4.79 -22.89 -21.10
N GLU A 727 4.59 -23.15 -22.39
CA GLU A 727 3.50 -23.99 -22.88
C GLU A 727 3.97 -24.86 -24.05
N LEU A 728 3.42 -26.06 -24.13
CA LEU A 728 3.68 -27.02 -25.19
C LEU A 728 2.58 -26.98 -26.25
N PHE A 729 2.98 -26.66 -27.47
CA PHE A 729 2.20 -26.82 -28.68
C PHE A 729 2.57 -28.11 -29.41
N TYR A 730 1.72 -28.54 -30.33
CA TYR A 730 1.89 -29.77 -31.10
C TYR A 730 1.53 -29.53 -32.55
N THR A 731 2.14 -30.27 -33.48
CA THR A 731 1.86 -30.15 -34.91
C THR A 731 0.39 -30.42 -35.24
N SER A 732 -0.18 -29.61 -36.13
CA SER A 732 -1.60 -29.64 -36.49
C SER A 732 -1.91 -30.45 -37.74
N ARG A 733 -0.88 -30.80 -38.52
CA ARG A 733 -0.94 -31.64 -39.72
C ARG A 733 0.27 -32.58 -39.83
N ASP A 734 0.12 -33.61 -40.66
CA ASP A 734 1.21 -34.52 -40.98
C ASP A 734 2.34 -33.78 -41.71
N ASP A 735 3.58 -34.15 -41.42
CA ASP A 735 4.81 -33.60 -42.02
C ASP A 735 4.93 -32.08 -41.98
N GLN A 736 4.32 -31.44 -40.97
CA GLN A 736 4.48 -30.02 -40.73
C GLN A 736 5.95 -29.68 -40.44
N ASP A 737 6.53 -28.78 -41.21
CA ASP A 737 7.94 -28.38 -41.18
C ASP A 737 8.19 -27.01 -40.51
N SER A 738 7.12 -26.25 -40.30
CA SER A 738 7.15 -24.87 -39.81
C SER A 738 5.85 -24.50 -39.11
N GLY A 739 5.86 -23.42 -38.34
CA GLY A 739 4.66 -22.89 -37.69
C GLY A 739 4.82 -21.43 -37.25
N GLN A 740 3.72 -20.87 -36.75
CA GLN A 740 3.64 -19.48 -36.34
C GLN A 740 2.99 -19.38 -34.96
N ILE A 741 3.65 -18.66 -34.04
CA ILE A 741 3.07 -18.22 -32.78
C ILE A 741 2.76 -16.73 -32.89
N ARG A 742 1.58 -16.32 -32.44
CA ARG A 742 1.15 -14.92 -32.36
C ARG A 742 0.94 -14.58 -30.90
N VAL A 743 1.69 -13.62 -30.38
CA VAL A 743 1.66 -13.25 -28.97
C VAL A 743 0.80 -11.99 -28.82
N TYR A 744 -0.07 -11.99 -27.82
CA TYR A 744 -0.97 -10.89 -27.52
C TYR A 744 -0.91 -10.54 -26.03
N GLN A 745 -1.31 -9.32 -25.69
CA GLN A 745 -1.33 -8.76 -24.35
C GLN A 745 -2.62 -7.99 -24.08
N GLY A 746 -3.28 -8.27 -22.97
CA GLY A 746 -4.47 -7.58 -22.53
C GLY A 746 -5.38 -8.47 -21.70
N ASP A 747 -6.45 -7.90 -21.18
CA ASP A 747 -7.45 -8.60 -20.36
C ASP A 747 -8.66 -9.11 -21.18
N GLY A 748 -8.67 -8.85 -22.49
CA GLY A 748 -9.71 -9.29 -23.42
C GLY A 748 -9.78 -10.81 -23.52
N LYS A 749 -10.98 -11.36 -23.76
CA LYS A 749 -11.16 -12.82 -23.91
C LYS A 749 -10.79 -13.30 -25.31
N MET A 750 -10.85 -12.41 -26.30
CA MET A 750 -10.56 -12.70 -27.70
C MET A 750 -9.25 -12.06 -28.14
N ALA A 751 -8.52 -12.67 -29.07
CA ALA A 751 -7.21 -12.14 -29.51
C ALA A 751 -7.32 -10.74 -30.15
N ASN A 752 -8.44 -10.44 -30.82
CA ASN A 752 -8.71 -9.13 -31.41
C ASN A 752 -9.14 -8.06 -30.38
N GLU A 753 -9.42 -8.44 -29.14
CA GLU A 753 -9.64 -7.52 -28.01
C GLU A 753 -8.33 -7.22 -27.28
N ASN A 754 -7.24 -7.88 -27.67
CA ASN A 754 -5.94 -7.79 -27.02
C ASN A 754 -4.91 -7.21 -27.99
N TYR A 755 -3.89 -6.59 -27.41
CA TYR A 755 -2.80 -5.97 -28.12
C TYR A 755 -1.87 -7.02 -28.74
N PHE A 756 -1.52 -6.93 -30.03
CA PHE A 756 -0.65 -7.89 -30.70
C PHE A 756 0.83 -7.54 -30.52
N ILE A 757 1.57 -8.34 -29.75
CA ILE A 757 2.98 -8.08 -29.43
C ILE A 757 3.92 -8.44 -30.60
N GLY A 758 3.64 -9.53 -31.29
CA GLY A 758 4.50 -9.99 -32.38
C GLY A 758 4.24 -11.42 -32.81
N SER A 759 4.86 -11.78 -33.94
CA SER A 759 4.81 -13.14 -34.46
C SER A 759 6.17 -13.81 -34.48
N TYR A 760 6.17 -15.08 -34.10
CA TYR A 760 7.35 -15.92 -34.03
C TYR A 760 7.16 -17.07 -35.02
N ILE A 761 7.86 -17.01 -36.15
CA ILE A 761 7.84 -18.05 -37.17
C ILE A 761 9.00 -18.98 -36.90
N TYR A 762 8.70 -20.25 -36.65
CA TYR A 762 9.70 -21.29 -36.41
C TYR A 762 9.70 -22.29 -37.57
N LYS A 763 10.90 -22.79 -37.90
CA LYS A 763 11.13 -23.74 -39.01
C LYS A 763 12.00 -24.91 -38.54
N GLY A 764 12.10 -25.94 -39.38
CA GLY A 764 12.96 -27.10 -39.11
C GLY A 764 12.33 -28.16 -38.21
N ILE A 765 11.00 -28.25 -38.19
CA ILE A 765 10.28 -29.30 -37.47
C ILE A 765 10.52 -30.65 -38.20
N PRO A 766 10.94 -31.72 -37.51
CA PRO A 766 11.09 -33.04 -38.13
C PRO A 766 9.76 -33.57 -38.68
N ARG A 767 9.81 -34.24 -39.84
CA ARG A 767 8.65 -34.91 -40.44
C ARG A 767 8.07 -35.96 -39.48
N GLY A 768 6.76 -36.15 -39.54
CA GLY A 768 6.02 -36.98 -38.58
C GLY A 768 4.53 -36.73 -38.63
N LYS A 769 3.75 -37.64 -38.04
CA LYS A 769 2.29 -37.53 -37.99
C LYS A 769 1.87 -36.30 -37.17
N LYS A 770 0.69 -35.76 -37.47
CA LYS A 770 0.01 -34.74 -36.68
C LYS A 770 0.06 -35.08 -35.19
N GLY A 771 0.45 -34.10 -34.38
CA GLY A 771 0.50 -34.19 -32.93
C GLY A 771 1.74 -34.89 -32.36
N THR A 772 2.63 -35.42 -33.20
CA THR A 772 3.82 -36.17 -32.72
C THR A 772 4.97 -35.26 -32.30
N GLN A 773 5.18 -34.15 -33.01
CA GLN A 773 6.22 -33.18 -32.67
C GLN A 773 5.64 -32.13 -31.72
N SER A 774 6.39 -31.83 -30.66
CA SER A 774 6.05 -30.80 -29.69
C SER A 774 6.98 -29.59 -29.82
N ILE A 775 6.37 -28.42 -29.65
CA ILE A 775 6.99 -27.10 -29.75
C ILE A 775 6.78 -26.41 -28.41
N ARG A 776 7.85 -26.25 -27.65
CA ARG A 776 7.85 -25.53 -26.38
C ARG A 776 8.00 -24.04 -26.67
N VAL A 777 7.06 -23.24 -26.18
CA VAL A 777 7.13 -21.78 -26.21
C VAL A 777 7.38 -21.30 -24.80
N ILE A 778 8.50 -20.61 -24.58
CA ILE A 778 8.91 -20.07 -23.28
C ILE A 778 8.81 -18.55 -23.39
N MET A 779 8.01 -17.95 -22.52
CA MET A 779 7.83 -16.50 -22.42
C MET A 779 8.47 -16.03 -21.11
N LYS A 780 9.49 -15.19 -21.21
CA LYS A 780 10.22 -14.63 -20.07
C LYS A 780 10.00 -13.13 -20.04
N ILE A 781 9.50 -12.60 -18.94
CA ILE A 781 9.45 -11.16 -18.73
C ILE A 781 10.57 -10.81 -17.75
N ASN A 782 11.54 -10.06 -18.24
CA ASN A 782 12.73 -9.69 -17.47
C ASN A 782 12.41 -8.61 -16.42
N SER A 783 13.43 -8.26 -15.64
CA SER A 783 13.36 -7.25 -14.59
C SER A 783 13.01 -5.84 -15.07
N MET A 784 13.21 -5.56 -16.36
CA MET A 784 12.84 -4.29 -17.00
C MET A 784 11.42 -4.32 -17.58
N GLY A 785 10.68 -5.42 -17.39
CA GLY A 785 9.34 -5.60 -17.95
C GLY A 785 9.34 -5.93 -19.44
N THR A 786 10.49 -6.28 -20.04
CA THR A 786 10.58 -6.67 -21.45
C THR A 786 10.29 -8.16 -21.60
N LEU A 787 9.45 -8.52 -22.58
CA LEU A 787 9.18 -9.91 -22.93
C LEU A 787 10.22 -10.43 -23.91
N ASP A 788 10.78 -11.57 -23.58
CA ASP A 788 11.57 -12.44 -24.43
C ASP A 788 10.78 -13.72 -24.69
N VAL A 789 10.76 -14.19 -25.93
CA VAL A 789 10.01 -15.38 -26.35
C VAL A 789 10.95 -16.34 -27.06
N GLU A 790 11.17 -17.49 -26.43
CA GLU A 790 11.94 -18.59 -27.01
C GLU A 790 10.98 -19.65 -27.54
N VAL A 791 11.20 -20.09 -28.79
CA VAL A 791 10.46 -21.19 -29.40
C VAL A 791 11.43 -22.34 -29.69
N VAL A 792 11.20 -23.48 -29.06
CA VAL A 792 12.10 -24.65 -29.11
C VAL A 792 11.33 -25.88 -29.58
N CYS A 793 11.83 -26.55 -30.61
CA CYS A 793 11.33 -27.88 -30.98
C CYS A 793 11.97 -28.94 -30.06
N GLU A 794 11.15 -29.70 -29.33
CA GLU A 794 11.65 -30.61 -28.29
C GLU A 794 12.51 -31.75 -28.84
N SER A 795 12.18 -32.24 -30.04
CA SER A 795 12.87 -33.36 -30.66
C SER A 795 14.25 -32.98 -31.22
N THR A 796 14.43 -31.73 -31.66
CA THR A 796 15.71 -31.23 -32.19
C THR A 796 16.52 -30.45 -31.16
N LYS A 797 15.88 -29.98 -30.08
CA LYS A 797 16.45 -29.05 -29.10
C LYS A 797 17.00 -27.75 -29.73
N LYS A 798 16.51 -27.40 -30.92
CA LYS A 798 16.90 -26.19 -31.65
C LYS A 798 15.85 -25.09 -31.50
N SER A 799 16.33 -23.85 -31.46
CA SER A 799 15.55 -22.61 -31.49
C SER A 799 15.80 -21.88 -32.83
N GLU A 800 15.32 -22.44 -33.94
CA GLU A 800 15.34 -21.75 -35.24
C GLU A 800 14.03 -20.98 -35.41
N CYS A 801 14.01 -19.73 -34.92
CA CYS A 801 12.84 -18.85 -34.93
C CYS A 801 13.21 -17.46 -35.46
N VAL A 802 12.37 -16.92 -36.35
CA VAL A 802 12.44 -15.54 -36.83
C VAL A 802 11.29 -14.75 -36.23
N GLN A 803 11.62 -13.68 -35.51
CA GLN A 803 10.65 -12.73 -35.00
C GLN A 803 10.24 -11.75 -36.10
N LEU A 804 8.94 -11.57 -36.28
CA LEU A 804 8.33 -10.57 -37.15
C LEU A 804 7.50 -9.61 -36.30
N GLY A 805 7.94 -8.35 -36.24
CA GLY A 805 7.41 -7.32 -35.34
C GLY A 805 7.97 -7.47 -33.93
N ALA A 806 8.77 -6.50 -33.49
CA ALA A 806 9.28 -6.44 -32.12
C ALA A 806 8.72 -5.18 -31.45
N VAL A 807 8.01 -5.36 -30.34
CA VAL A 807 7.62 -4.26 -29.45
C VAL A 807 7.82 -4.70 -27.99
N PRO A 808 8.25 -3.81 -27.08
CA PRO A 808 8.41 -4.15 -25.67
C PRO A 808 7.06 -4.52 -25.04
N PHE A 809 7.05 -5.52 -24.17
CA PHE A 809 5.88 -5.90 -23.39
C PHE A 809 5.43 -4.80 -22.42
N VAL A 810 4.12 -4.53 -22.35
CA VAL A 810 3.50 -3.52 -21.48
C VAL A 810 2.27 -4.09 -20.78
N GLY A 811 2.42 -4.74 -19.63
CA GLY A 811 1.23 -5.29 -18.95
C GLY A 811 1.42 -5.89 -17.57
N ASN A 812 0.27 -6.26 -17.02
CA ASN A 812 0.04 -6.51 -15.59
C ASN A 812 -0.11 -8.01 -15.33
N SER A 813 0.71 -8.62 -14.45
CA SER A 813 0.78 -10.06 -14.23
C SER A 813 -0.35 -10.64 -13.36
N ARG A 814 -1.61 -10.28 -13.60
CA ARG A 814 -2.72 -10.76 -12.76
C ARG A 814 -3.10 -12.22 -12.99
N LYS A 815 -2.64 -12.84 -14.09
CA LYS A 815 -2.76 -14.28 -14.29
C LYS A 815 -1.43 -14.82 -14.77
N VAL A 816 -1.06 -15.98 -14.23
CA VAL A 816 -0.03 -16.88 -14.76
C VAL A 816 -0.11 -16.83 -16.28
N LEU A 817 1.04 -16.67 -16.96
CA LEU A 817 1.17 -16.85 -18.40
C LEU A 817 0.26 -18.00 -18.85
N GLU A 818 -0.84 -17.66 -19.51
CA GLU A 818 -1.87 -18.63 -19.89
C GLU A 818 -1.85 -18.70 -21.41
N VAL A 819 -1.15 -19.70 -21.94
CA VAL A 819 -1.04 -19.85 -23.39
C VAL A 819 -2.22 -20.69 -23.85
N ARG A 820 -3.28 -20.00 -24.29
CA ARG A 820 -4.51 -20.67 -24.74
C ARG A 820 -4.46 -20.97 -26.24
N LYS A 821 -4.81 -22.21 -26.63
CA LYS A 821 -5.18 -22.54 -28.02
C LYS A 821 -6.53 -21.88 -28.34
N THR A 822 -6.53 -20.78 -29.07
CA THR A 822 -7.76 -20.22 -29.67
C THR A 822 -7.95 -20.82 -31.07
N LYS A 823 -9.13 -21.39 -31.34
CA LYS A 823 -9.53 -21.74 -32.71
C LYS A 823 -9.88 -20.44 -33.44
N SER A 824 -8.97 -19.91 -34.25
CA SER A 824 -9.35 -18.94 -35.28
C SER A 824 -10.11 -19.68 -36.37
N ARG A 825 -11.29 -19.18 -36.78
CA ARG A 825 -11.82 -19.52 -38.10
C ARG A 825 -10.77 -19.09 -39.12
N GLU A 826 -10.38 -19.99 -40.02
CA GLU A 826 -9.47 -19.67 -41.13
C GLU A 826 -9.99 -18.42 -41.85
N PRO A 827 -9.17 -17.39 -42.07
CA PRO A 827 -9.48 -16.40 -43.09
C PRO A 827 -9.45 -17.12 -44.44
N GLN A 828 -10.56 -17.12 -45.17
CA GLN A 828 -10.53 -17.43 -46.59
C GLN A 828 -9.63 -16.39 -47.26
N ILE A 829 -8.46 -16.82 -47.72
CA ILE A 829 -7.61 -16.05 -48.62
C ILE A 829 -8.31 -16.12 -50.00
N PRO A 830 -8.76 -15.01 -50.59
CA PRO A 830 -9.12 -15.01 -52.01
C PRO A 830 -7.85 -15.20 -52.84
N GLU A 831 -7.92 -16.03 -53.88
CA GLU A 831 -6.82 -16.31 -54.83
C GLU A 831 -6.11 -15.06 -55.36
#